data_AF-A0A1G2ZZM4-F1
#
_entry.id   AF-A0A1G2ZZM4-F1
#
_cell.length_a   1.000
_cell.length_b   1.000
_cell.length_c   1.000
_cell.angle_alpha   90.00
_cell.angle_beta   90.00
_cell.angle_gamma   90.00
#
_symmetry.space_group_name_H-M   'P 1'
#
loop_
_entity.id
_entity.type
_entity.pdbx_description
1 polymer ?
#
loop_
_entity_poly.entity_id
_entity_poly.type
_entity_poly.pdbx_seq_one_letter_code
_entity_poly.pdbx_strand_id
1 'polypeptide(L)'
;MPGTHTHHRWTSGLLLLLFVGAAFGREIEMEPFTINWRQNRDSLVHLSFLLDAPAGKDGFVRILNGHLAKPDGERFRIWGINFTAASCFPSKEDAPAVAEHLARFGINCVRFHFLDSSWAASLFAQGRDDTRALNPEQLDRLDYFVAELKKQGIYTNLNLNVGRNFRKGDGVKDYEYLGLAKIINYFDEQVQALHKEYANQLLTHYNPYTKSEYRQEPAVAVVELVNENSIVEAWFSDRLLGKNTDKRPGTWTDITAWYANQLTAKYNEWLKGRLSSTELKALRDVAGVGANELVPRLTRNDFAAAPKERFHLEAAFYMELEHDYFQEMYRYLKETLGVRALIVGTSDHNHGKTGYPLLTSTSQMDVVDGHVYWQHPSYLTDPKTGRRTFSIRNTPMVNEPFNSTVVQLSRSAVAGKPYTVSETNHPFPNEYACEGIPTLTAYAAFHDWDGIFFYTFEHKDPTDWKANMPGHFEIRPDPVRMTNLAAGALMFLRGNVRPALTTIPRSYSIEQVREGIRSPYSEGSYFTHGFSPFLPLRHTTRITGFDDESGEYPQVGRDSPVVSDTGELAWYYSEDGKGLVSVETAESQALIGFAKDHKQALRNLSAKVENEFCSIVITSLDAQPISRSERLLLVATARSANTGMIWNEKRTSLSEWGSAPMVIEPVKGTISLRNLESIEHIEAIPLDGSGKAIGSSISVRTVDGDATIEIGQPATVWYLVKIRR
;
A
#
# COMPACT_ATOMS: atom_id res chain seq x y z
N MET A 1 -11.26 -37.47 -56.92
CA MET A 1 -11.52 -38.76 -57.61
C MET A 1 -10.59 -38.85 -58.80
N PRO A 2 -10.02 -40.01 -59.18
CA PRO A 2 -10.01 -41.34 -58.54
C PRO A 2 -8.69 -41.54 -57.75
N GLY A 3 -8.50 -42.44 -56.78
CA GLY A 3 -9.23 -43.65 -56.43
C GLY A 3 -8.27 -44.84 -56.55
N THR A 4 -7.61 -45.25 -55.46
CA THR A 4 -7.05 -46.60 -55.31
C THR A 4 -6.99 -47.00 -53.84
N HIS A 5 -7.65 -48.12 -53.57
CA HIS A 5 -7.84 -48.78 -52.28
C HIS A 5 -6.66 -49.72 -51.94
N THR A 6 -6.24 -49.65 -50.67
CA THR A 6 -5.89 -50.72 -49.71
C THR A 6 -5.12 -51.98 -50.14
N HIS A 7 -4.04 -52.29 -49.41
CA HIS A 7 -3.93 -53.57 -48.68
C HIS A 7 -2.96 -53.49 -47.49
N HIS A 8 -3.44 -54.00 -46.36
CA HIS A 8 -2.77 -54.14 -45.06
C HIS A 8 -1.61 -55.15 -45.05
N ARG A 9 -0.58 -54.86 -44.26
CA ARG A 9 0.19 -55.88 -43.52
C ARG A 9 0.36 -55.44 -42.07
N TRP A 10 -0.06 -56.32 -41.18
CA TRP A 10 0.05 -56.21 -39.73
C TRP A 10 1.47 -56.54 -39.28
N THR A 11 2.05 -55.72 -38.41
CA THR A 11 3.14 -56.13 -37.51
C THR A 11 2.84 -55.60 -36.11
N SER A 12 2.81 -56.52 -35.16
CA SER A 12 2.49 -56.31 -33.76
C SER A 12 3.60 -55.54 -33.06
N GLY A 13 3.24 -54.44 -32.37
CA GLY A 13 4.12 -53.70 -31.47
C GLY A 13 3.45 -53.59 -30.09
N LEU A 14 4.11 -54.13 -29.07
CA LEU A 14 3.77 -54.06 -27.65
C LEU A 14 3.41 -52.62 -27.23
N LEU A 15 2.22 -52.41 -26.68
CA LEU A 15 1.83 -51.16 -26.02
C LEU A 15 2.23 -51.25 -24.53
N LEU A 16 3.30 -50.55 -24.15
CA LEU A 16 3.59 -50.24 -22.74
C LEU A 16 2.61 -49.13 -22.31
N LEU A 17 1.59 -49.48 -21.53
CA LEU A 17 0.72 -48.52 -20.86
C LEU A 17 1.48 -47.91 -19.67
N LEU A 18 2.14 -46.77 -19.91
CA LEU A 18 2.57 -45.86 -18.86
C LEU A 18 1.33 -45.18 -18.29
N PHE A 19 0.84 -45.65 -17.14
CA PHE A 19 -0.09 -44.89 -16.30
C PHE A 19 0.65 -43.66 -15.78
N VAL A 20 0.49 -42.53 -16.47
CA VAL A 20 0.74 -41.22 -15.87
C VAL A 20 -0.39 -41.00 -14.87
N GLY A 21 -0.11 -41.32 -13.61
CA GLY A 21 -0.95 -40.88 -12.50
C GLY A 21 -0.89 -39.36 -12.45
N ALA A 22 -1.89 -38.70 -13.03
CA ALA A 22 -2.19 -37.33 -12.68
C ALA A 22 -2.50 -37.34 -11.18
N ALA A 23 -1.57 -36.82 -10.38
CA ALA A 23 -1.85 -36.49 -9.00
C ALA A 23 -2.90 -35.38 -9.03
N PHE A 24 -4.18 -35.76 -8.99
CA PHE A 24 -5.24 -34.83 -8.65
C PHE A 24 -4.92 -34.33 -7.25
N GLY A 25 -4.38 -33.10 -7.17
CA GLY A 25 -4.21 -32.40 -5.91
C GLY A 25 -5.55 -32.43 -5.18
N ARG A 26 -5.53 -32.90 -3.92
CA ARG A 26 -6.73 -32.97 -3.10
C ARG A 26 -7.33 -31.56 -3.02
N GLU A 27 -8.57 -31.42 -3.45
CA GLU A 27 -9.27 -30.14 -3.39
C GLU A 27 -9.28 -29.66 -1.93
N ILE A 28 -8.77 -28.45 -1.68
CA ILE A 28 -8.71 -27.90 -0.33
C ILE A 28 -10.12 -27.57 0.11
N GLU A 29 -10.56 -28.18 1.21
CA GLU A 29 -11.85 -27.90 1.81
C GLU A 29 -11.80 -26.52 2.48
N MET A 30 -12.45 -25.55 1.86
CA MET A 30 -12.61 -24.19 2.38
C MET A 30 -13.87 -24.10 3.24
N GLU A 31 -13.80 -23.42 4.38
CA GLU A 31 -14.90 -23.31 5.34
C GLU A 31 -15.41 -21.85 5.46
N PRO A 32 -16.73 -21.61 5.58
CA PRO A 32 -17.27 -20.25 5.72
C PRO A 32 -16.74 -19.52 6.96
N PHE A 33 -16.33 -18.27 6.79
CA PHE A 33 -15.94 -17.40 7.90
C PHE A 33 -16.21 -15.94 7.55
N THR A 34 -17.03 -15.26 8.36
CA THR A 34 -17.47 -13.88 8.11
C THR A 34 -16.95 -12.93 9.17
N ILE A 35 -16.32 -11.83 8.77
CA ILE A 35 -16.02 -10.70 9.65
C ILE A 35 -17.28 -9.86 9.88
N ASN A 36 -17.72 -9.79 11.14
CA ASN A 36 -18.94 -9.09 11.52
C ASN A 36 -18.63 -7.68 12.00
N TRP A 37 -18.80 -6.70 11.11
CA TRP A 37 -18.45 -5.31 11.39
C TRP A 37 -19.42 -4.58 12.33
N ARG A 38 -20.66 -5.07 12.47
CA ARG A 38 -21.67 -4.53 13.40
C ARG A 38 -21.61 -5.15 14.80
N GLN A 39 -20.91 -6.27 14.97
CA GLN A 39 -20.85 -6.99 16.24
C GLN A 39 -19.51 -6.74 16.94
N ASN A 40 -19.32 -5.52 17.44
CA ASN A 40 -18.06 -5.11 18.08
C ASN A 40 -18.02 -5.35 19.60
N ARG A 41 -19.19 -5.46 20.24
CA ARG A 41 -19.32 -5.67 21.68
C ARG A 41 -18.93 -7.09 22.11
N ASP A 42 -18.38 -7.21 23.31
CA ASP A 42 -17.99 -8.46 23.98
C ASP A 42 -16.94 -9.28 23.21
N SER A 43 -16.18 -8.63 22.32
CA SER A 43 -15.05 -9.27 21.66
C SER A 43 -13.97 -9.62 22.68
N LEU A 44 -13.49 -10.86 22.66
CA LEU A 44 -12.42 -11.32 23.54
C LEU A 44 -11.06 -10.72 23.17
N VAL A 45 -10.94 -10.21 21.93
CA VAL A 45 -9.80 -9.49 21.38
C VAL A 45 -10.29 -8.13 20.87
N HIS A 46 -10.09 -7.10 21.69
CA HIS A 46 -10.50 -5.73 21.40
C HIS A 46 -9.31 -4.80 21.61
N LEU A 47 -8.80 -4.19 20.54
CA LEU A 47 -7.52 -3.47 20.56
C LEU A 47 -7.63 -1.96 20.76
N SER A 48 -8.82 -1.45 21.10
CA SER A 48 -9.01 -0.01 21.36
C SER A 48 -8.19 0.54 22.53
N PHE A 49 -7.64 -0.32 23.39
CA PHE A 49 -6.69 0.09 24.42
C PHE A 49 -5.37 0.63 23.84
N LEU A 50 -5.07 0.37 22.56
CA LEU A 50 -3.94 0.95 21.82
C LEU A 50 -4.22 2.39 21.36
N LEU A 51 -5.47 2.85 21.46
CA LEU A 51 -5.91 4.13 20.92
C LEU A 51 -6.07 5.16 22.04
N ASP A 52 -5.53 6.34 21.79
CA ASP A 52 -5.63 7.44 22.73
C ASP A 52 -6.82 8.35 22.40
N ALA A 53 -7.97 8.04 23.01
CA ALA A 53 -9.24 8.69 22.71
C ALA A 53 -9.51 9.93 23.59
N PRO A 54 -10.11 11.00 23.04
CA PRO A 54 -10.35 11.22 21.62
C PRO A 54 -9.07 11.63 20.87
N ALA A 55 -9.05 11.41 19.55
CA ALA A 55 -7.92 11.78 18.70
C ALA A 55 -7.65 13.30 18.79
N GLY A 56 -6.38 13.67 18.91
CA GLY A 56 -5.94 15.06 18.94
C GLY A 56 -6.27 15.80 20.24
N LYS A 57 -6.70 15.11 21.30
CA LYS A 57 -7.05 15.73 22.60
C LYS A 57 -5.91 16.57 23.21
N ASP A 58 -4.67 16.18 22.96
CA ASP A 58 -3.47 16.85 23.48
C ASP A 58 -2.94 17.94 22.52
N GLY A 59 -3.49 18.02 21.30
CA GLY A 59 -3.04 18.91 20.24
C GLY A 59 -2.61 18.16 18.98
N PHE A 60 -1.96 18.87 18.06
CA PHE A 60 -1.60 18.35 16.74
C PHE A 60 -0.40 17.42 16.78
N VAL A 61 -0.44 16.36 15.98
CA VAL A 61 0.75 15.58 15.63
C VAL A 61 1.78 16.51 14.98
N ARG A 62 3.04 16.36 15.38
CA ARG A 62 4.17 17.18 14.95
C ARG A 62 5.33 16.30 14.50
N ILE A 63 6.33 16.93 13.89
CA ILE A 63 7.61 16.29 13.58
C ILE A 63 8.60 16.59 14.69
N LEU A 64 9.21 15.55 15.25
CA LEU A 64 10.30 15.66 16.21
C LEU A 64 11.39 14.65 15.83
N ASN A 65 12.61 15.13 15.62
CA ASN A 65 13.77 14.31 15.25
C ASN A 65 13.53 13.39 14.04
N GLY A 66 12.81 13.88 13.04
CA GLY A 66 12.48 13.12 11.82
C GLY A 66 11.37 12.08 11.98
N HIS A 67 10.63 12.10 13.09
CA HIS A 67 9.52 11.19 13.34
C HIS A 67 8.23 11.92 13.67
N LEU A 68 7.10 11.23 13.50
CA LEU A 68 5.82 11.72 13.99
C LEU A 68 5.80 11.63 15.52
N ALA A 69 5.32 12.68 16.17
CA ALA A 69 5.23 12.75 17.62
C ALA A 69 3.96 13.46 18.07
N LYS A 70 3.46 13.07 19.24
CA LYS A 70 2.44 13.80 19.96
C LYS A 70 3.01 15.13 20.52
N PRO A 71 2.15 16.06 20.98
CA PRO A 71 2.56 17.33 21.57
C PRO A 71 3.50 17.23 22.78
N ASP A 72 3.42 16.15 23.54
CA ASP A 72 4.31 15.83 24.67
C ASP A 72 5.70 15.30 24.23
N GLY A 73 5.85 14.94 22.96
CA GLY A 73 7.08 14.38 22.40
C GLY A 73 7.10 12.84 22.33
N GLU A 74 6.04 12.17 22.78
CA GLU A 74 5.91 10.71 22.60
C GLU A 74 5.82 10.36 21.11
N ARG A 75 6.48 9.27 20.71
CA ARG A 75 6.43 8.76 19.33
C ARG A 75 4.98 8.45 18.93
N PHE A 76 4.57 8.94 17.77
CA PHE A 76 3.30 8.58 17.15
C PHE A 76 3.57 7.72 15.92
N ARG A 77 2.89 6.57 15.82
CA ARG A 77 2.95 5.69 14.63
C ARG A 77 1.55 5.52 14.08
N ILE A 78 1.40 5.62 12.77
CA ILE A 78 0.10 5.46 12.12
C ILE A 78 -0.09 3.99 11.71
N TRP A 79 -1.08 3.35 12.31
CA TRP A 79 -1.65 2.09 11.83
C TRP A 79 -2.99 2.41 11.17
N GLY A 80 -2.92 2.69 9.88
CA GLY A 80 -3.98 3.31 9.11
C GLY A 80 -4.70 2.37 8.14
N ILE A 81 -5.84 2.84 7.65
CA ILE A 81 -6.58 2.17 6.58
C ILE A 81 -7.24 3.20 5.67
N ASN A 82 -7.38 2.87 4.38
CA ASN A 82 -8.03 3.76 3.44
C ASN A 82 -9.55 3.52 3.45
N PHE A 83 -10.32 4.59 3.30
CA PHE A 83 -11.73 4.56 2.94
C PHE A 83 -11.84 5.23 1.58
N THR A 84 -12.50 4.58 0.63
CA THR A 84 -12.53 5.05 -0.76
C THR A 84 -13.95 5.41 -1.20
N ALA A 85 -14.09 6.58 -1.82
CA ALA A 85 -15.32 7.08 -2.43
C ALA A 85 -16.56 6.96 -1.53
N ALA A 86 -17.59 6.17 -1.89
CA ALA A 86 -18.84 6.12 -1.15
C ALA A 86 -18.68 5.68 0.32
N SER A 87 -17.69 4.83 0.60
CA SER A 87 -17.40 4.43 1.98
C SER A 87 -16.95 5.60 2.88
N CYS A 88 -16.42 6.70 2.32
CA CYS A 88 -16.00 7.88 3.09
C CYS A 88 -17.17 8.61 3.75
N PHE A 89 -18.40 8.34 3.29
CA PHE A 89 -19.60 9.02 3.72
C PHE A 89 -20.58 8.01 4.31
N PRO A 90 -20.29 7.27 5.41
CA PRO A 90 -21.27 6.38 5.99
C PRO A 90 -22.52 7.15 6.44
N SER A 91 -23.65 6.46 6.60
CA SER A 91 -24.84 7.07 7.21
C SER A 91 -24.54 7.44 8.67
N LYS A 92 -25.31 8.37 9.27
CA LYS A 92 -25.16 8.68 10.71
C LYS A 92 -25.50 7.50 11.62
N GLU A 93 -26.29 6.54 11.12
CA GLU A 93 -26.58 5.28 11.81
C GLU A 93 -25.36 4.34 11.79
N ASP A 94 -24.63 4.30 10.67
CA ASP A 94 -23.52 3.37 10.47
C ASP A 94 -22.19 3.88 10.99
N ALA A 95 -21.95 5.19 10.92
CA ALA A 95 -20.67 5.81 11.27
C ALA A 95 -20.12 5.38 12.65
N PRO A 96 -20.93 5.32 13.73
CA PRO A 96 -20.44 4.86 15.04
C PRO A 96 -20.01 3.39 15.02
N ALA A 97 -20.80 2.52 14.39
CA ALA A 97 -20.49 1.09 14.30
C ALA A 97 -19.24 0.82 13.47
N VAL A 98 -19.03 1.59 12.39
CA VAL A 98 -17.80 1.53 11.60
C VAL A 98 -16.60 2.01 12.42
N ALA A 99 -16.70 3.14 13.12
CA ALA A 99 -15.62 3.65 13.95
C ALA A 99 -15.24 2.68 15.09
N GLU A 100 -16.23 2.10 15.78
CA GLU A 100 -16.01 1.05 16.80
C GLU A 100 -15.34 -0.19 16.19
N HIS A 101 -15.72 -0.57 14.98
CA HIS A 101 -15.10 -1.71 14.30
C HIS A 101 -13.62 -1.46 14.01
N LEU A 102 -13.27 -0.29 13.48
CA LEU A 102 -11.87 0.08 13.25
C LEU A 102 -11.08 0.11 14.56
N ALA A 103 -11.66 0.66 15.63
CA ALA A 103 -11.04 0.72 16.95
C ALA A 103 -10.75 -0.67 17.53
N ARG A 104 -11.67 -1.63 17.34
CA ARG A 104 -11.50 -3.03 17.75
C ARG A 104 -10.25 -3.67 17.12
N PHE A 105 -9.87 -3.27 15.91
CA PHE A 105 -8.69 -3.76 15.19
C PHE A 105 -7.44 -2.87 15.41
N GLY A 106 -7.51 -1.87 16.29
CA GLY A 106 -6.37 -1.01 16.62
C GLY A 106 -6.00 0.00 15.53
N ILE A 107 -6.88 0.22 14.55
CA ILE A 107 -6.69 1.25 13.52
C ILE A 107 -6.74 2.62 14.19
N ASN A 108 -5.70 3.43 14.00
CA ASN A 108 -5.60 4.76 14.63
C ASN A 108 -5.60 5.92 13.62
N CYS A 109 -5.71 5.64 12.32
CA CYS A 109 -5.91 6.67 11.30
C CYS A 109 -6.74 6.17 10.12
N VAL A 110 -7.64 7.02 9.59
CA VAL A 110 -8.37 6.78 8.34
C VAL A 110 -7.90 7.75 7.27
N ARG A 111 -7.47 7.26 6.11
CA ARG A 111 -7.20 8.08 4.92
C ARG A 111 -8.44 8.10 4.02
N PHE A 112 -9.02 9.27 3.86
CA PHE A 112 -10.19 9.48 3.01
C PHE A 112 -9.76 9.72 1.57
N HIS A 113 -10.08 8.75 0.72
CA HIS A 113 -9.59 8.65 -0.64
C HIS A 113 -10.72 8.81 -1.66
N PHE A 114 -10.46 9.44 -2.81
CA PHE A 114 -11.46 9.72 -3.85
C PHE A 114 -12.70 10.51 -3.36
N LEU A 115 -12.52 11.37 -2.35
CA LEU A 115 -13.55 12.33 -1.90
C LEU A 115 -14.10 13.18 -3.05
N ASP A 116 -13.27 13.44 -4.06
CA ASP A 116 -13.48 14.30 -5.22
C ASP A 116 -13.94 13.54 -6.49
N SER A 117 -14.22 12.23 -6.39
CA SER A 117 -14.57 11.39 -7.54
C SER A 117 -15.97 11.64 -8.09
N SER A 118 -16.26 11.20 -9.34
CA SER A 118 -17.60 11.30 -9.94
C SER A 118 -18.26 9.96 -10.25
N TRP A 119 -17.64 8.84 -9.88
CA TRP A 119 -18.12 7.49 -10.19
C TRP A 119 -18.88 6.82 -9.01
N ALA A 120 -18.94 7.50 -7.86
CA ALA A 120 -19.74 7.12 -6.69
C ALA A 120 -20.15 8.39 -5.91
N ALA A 121 -20.55 8.25 -4.63
CA ALA A 121 -20.81 9.41 -3.78
C ALA A 121 -19.54 10.27 -3.64
N SER A 122 -19.74 11.59 -3.57
CA SER A 122 -18.70 12.60 -3.79
C SER A 122 -18.95 13.84 -2.96
N LEU A 123 -17.87 14.52 -2.56
CA LEU A 123 -17.95 15.85 -2.01
C LEU A 123 -18.40 16.89 -3.03
N PHE A 124 -18.30 16.67 -4.34
CA PHE A 124 -18.84 17.63 -5.32
C PHE A 124 -20.33 17.44 -5.56
N ALA A 125 -21.07 18.56 -5.60
CA ALA A 125 -22.50 18.54 -5.88
C ALA A 125 -22.81 17.93 -7.26
N GLN A 126 -23.83 17.06 -7.29
CA GLN A 126 -24.35 16.43 -8.50
C GLN A 126 -25.23 17.41 -9.29
N GLY A 127 -25.39 17.18 -10.60
CA GLY A 127 -26.27 17.96 -11.48
C GLY A 127 -25.76 19.34 -11.89
N ARG A 128 -24.58 19.76 -11.40
CA ARG A 128 -23.90 20.99 -11.83
C ARG A 128 -23.04 20.74 -13.06
N ASP A 129 -22.89 21.76 -13.89
CA ASP A 129 -21.95 21.75 -15.02
C ASP A 129 -20.50 22.09 -14.59
N ASP A 130 -20.26 22.27 -13.29
CA ASP A 130 -18.95 22.51 -12.67
C ASP A 130 -18.75 21.61 -11.44
N THR A 131 -17.53 21.60 -10.91
CA THR A 131 -17.13 20.94 -9.65
C THR A 131 -16.67 21.98 -8.62
N ARG A 132 -17.39 23.11 -8.53
CA ARG A 132 -16.99 24.28 -7.71
C ARG A 132 -17.83 24.48 -6.47
N ALA A 133 -18.74 23.54 -6.17
CA ALA A 133 -19.57 23.56 -4.98
C ALA A 133 -19.58 22.19 -4.31
N LEU A 134 -19.41 22.19 -2.99
CA LEU A 134 -19.51 20.97 -2.19
C LEU A 134 -20.97 20.54 -2.03
N ASN A 135 -21.18 19.22 -1.96
CA ASN A 135 -22.47 18.62 -1.63
C ASN A 135 -22.69 18.71 -0.12
N PRO A 136 -23.68 19.47 0.37
CA PRO A 136 -23.88 19.68 1.80
C PRO A 136 -24.25 18.40 2.56
N GLU A 137 -24.93 17.45 1.91
CA GLU A 137 -25.30 16.17 2.54
C GLU A 137 -24.08 15.27 2.73
N GLN A 138 -23.23 15.15 1.70
CA GLN A 138 -22.01 14.34 1.78
C GLN A 138 -21.00 14.97 2.74
N LEU A 139 -20.91 16.30 2.77
CA LEU A 139 -20.08 17.02 3.73
C LEU A 139 -20.54 16.80 5.18
N ASP A 140 -21.85 16.85 5.47
CA ASP A 140 -22.39 16.54 6.80
C ASP A 140 -22.14 15.08 7.22
N ARG A 141 -22.20 14.13 6.27
CA ARG A 141 -21.84 12.72 6.53
C ARG A 141 -20.36 12.53 6.83
N LEU A 142 -19.48 13.20 6.06
CA LEU A 142 -18.04 13.21 6.33
C LEU A 142 -17.75 13.86 7.69
N ASP A 143 -18.36 15.00 7.98
CA ASP A 143 -18.21 15.72 9.25
C ASP A 143 -18.55 14.82 10.44
N TYR A 144 -19.69 14.13 10.36
CA TYR A 144 -20.15 13.21 11.39
C TYR A 144 -19.21 12.03 11.53
N PHE A 145 -18.77 11.43 10.43
CA PHE A 145 -17.86 10.29 10.48
C PHE A 145 -16.50 10.66 11.06
N VAL A 146 -15.93 11.81 10.70
CA VAL A 146 -14.70 12.33 11.33
C VAL A 146 -14.88 12.50 12.84
N ALA A 147 -16.04 12.96 13.30
CA ALA A 147 -16.32 13.07 14.73
C ALA A 147 -16.44 11.71 15.44
N GLU A 148 -17.05 10.71 14.81
CA GLU A 148 -17.10 9.34 15.37
C GLU A 148 -15.72 8.68 15.41
N LEU A 149 -14.89 8.86 14.38
CA LEU A 149 -13.48 8.41 14.39
C LEU A 149 -12.71 9.09 15.52
N LYS A 150 -12.84 10.43 15.65
CA LYS A 150 -12.20 11.21 16.72
C LYS A 150 -12.58 10.68 18.10
N LYS A 151 -13.85 10.36 18.36
CA LYS A 151 -14.30 9.78 19.64
C LYS A 151 -13.59 8.48 20.01
N GLN A 152 -13.20 7.69 19.01
CA GLN A 152 -12.52 6.41 19.19
C GLN A 152 -10.99 6.52 19.25
N GLY A 153 -10.42 7.73 19.20
CA GLY A 153 -8.96 7.90 19.13
C GLY A 153 -8.36 7.70 17.74
N ILE A 154 -9.20 7.75 16.69
CA ILE A 154 -8.79 7.54 15.30
C ILE A 154 -8.62 8.90 14.60
N TYR A 155 -7.41 9.18 14.15
CA TYR A 155 -7.06 10.37 13.38
C TYR A 155 -7.51 10.26 11.91
N THR A 156 -7.41 11.34 11.16
CA THR A 156 -7.79 11.37 9.74
C THR A 156 -6.71 11.96 8.85
N ASN A 157 -6.62 11.42 7.64
CA ASN A 157 -5.90 11.97 6.50
C ASN A 157 -6.93 12.41 5.44
N LEU A 158 -6.85 13.66 5.00
CA LEU A 158 -7.74 14.26 3.99
C LEU A 158 -7.01 14.47 2.67
N ASN A 159 -7.50 13.86 1.59
CA ASN A 159 -6.96 14.06 0.25
C ASN A 159 -7.62 15.25 -0.47
N LEU A 160 -6.83 16.05 -1.20
CA LEU A 160 -7.30 17.21 -1.96
C LEU A 160 -7.47 16.97 -3.47
N ASN A 161 -6.69 16.08 -4.09
CA ASN A 161 -6.90 15.74 -5.50
C ASN A 161 -6.55 14.28 -5.79
N VAL A 162 -7.56 13.49 -6.10
CA VAL A 162 -7.42 12.06 -6.36
C VAL A 162 -8.06 11.69 -7.68
N GLY A 163 -9.37 11.93 -7.83
CA GLY A 163 -10.15 11.46 -8.96
C GLY A 163 -11.15 12.47 -9.51
N ARG A 164 -10.88 13.76 -9.37
CA ARG A 164 -11.70 14.82 -9.95
C ARG A 164 -11.76 14.71 -11.47
N ASN A 165 -12.97 14.53 -11.99
CA ASN A 165 -13.29 14.74 -13.39
C ASN A 165 -13.85 16.16 -13.57
N PHE A 166 -13.14 17.01 -14.31
CA PHE A 166 -13.60 18.37 -14.62
C PHE A 166 -14.82 18.35 -15.55
N ARG A 167 -15.62 19.41 -15.47
CA ARG A 167 -16.85 19.65 -16.25
C ARG A 167 -16.72 20.96 -17.01
N LYS A 168 -17.65 21.26 -17.92
CA LYS A 168 -17.55 22.42 -18.83
C LYS A 168 -17.49 23.75 -18.06
N GLY A 169 -18.32 23.91 -17.05
CA GLY A 169 -18.39 25.09 -16.17
C GLY A 169 -17.18 25.28 -15.27
N ASP A 170 -16.27 24.31 -15.16
CA ASP A 170 -14.98 24.51 -14.49
C ASP A 170 -14.03 25.41 -15.29
N GLY A 171 -14.31 25.65 -16.57
CA GLY A 171 -13.46 26.46 -17.44
C GLY A 171 -12.15 25.79 -17.85
N VAL A 172 -11.97 24.50 -17.52
CA VAL A 172 -10.81 23.71 -17.91
C VAL A 172 -10.91 23.36 -19.39
N LYS A 173 -9.87 23.72 -20.15
CA LYS A 173 -9.80 23.42 -21.58
C LYS A 173 -9.70 21.90 -21.77
N ASP A 174 -10.36 21.38 -22.80
CA ASP A 174 -10.39 19.96 -23.15
C ASP A 174 -10.82 19.03 -22.00
N TYR A 175 -11.61 19.52 -21.03
CA TYR A 175 -11.99 18.79 -19.82
C TYR A 175 -12.47 17.35 -20.07
N GLU A 176 -13.20 17.11 -21.16
CA GLU A 176 -13.74 15.79 -21.51
C GLU A 176 -12.68 14.78 -21.98
N TYR A 177 -11.46 15.23 -22.28
CA TYR A 177 -10.33 14.42 -22.75
C TYR A 177 -9.25 14.23 -21.67
N LEU A 178 -9.43 14.74 -20.45
CA LEU A 178 -8.40 14.69 -19.41
C LEU A 178 -8.55 13.51 -18.44
N GLY A 179 -9.68 12.81 -18.46
CA GLY A 179 -9.97 11.77 -17.47
C GLY A 179 -9.93 12.38 -16.07
N LEU A 180 -9.06 11.86 -15.20
CA LEU A 180 -8.83 12.38 -13.84
C LEU A 180 -7.91 13.61 -13.79
N ALA A 181 -7.44 14.10 -14.95
CA ALA A 181 -6.60 15.29 -15.09
C ALA A 181 -5.35 15.30 -14.19
N LYS A 182 -4.81 14.10 -13.91
CA LYS A 182 -3.44 13.92 -13.39
C LYS A 182 -2.47 14.72 -14.26
N ILE A 183 -1.24 14.97 -13.76
CA ILE A 183 -0.18 15.71 -14.45
C ILE A 183 -0.50 17.20 -14.72
N ILE A 184 -1.71 17.53 -15.17
CA ILE A 184 -2.14 18.89 -15.55
C ILE A 184 -1.99 19.87 -14.38
N ASN A 185 -2.16 19.37 -13.15
CA ASN A 185 -1.88 20.09 -11.90
C ASN A 185 -0.50 20.79 -11.87
N TYR A 186 0.52 20.27 -12.56
CA TYR A 186 1.88 20.79 -12.49
C TYR A 186 2.13 22.04 -13.35
N PHE A 187 1.25 22.37 -14.30
CA PHE A 187 1.54 23.47 -15.23
C PHE A 187 0.32 24.25 -15.77
N ASP A 188 -0.91 23.79 -15.52
CA ASP A 188 -2.11 24.53 -15.91
C ASP A 188 -2.66 25.39 -14.76
N GLU A 189 -2.72 26.69 -15.01
CA GLU A 189 -3.09 27.70 -14.00
C GLU A 189 -4.56 27.57 -13.55
N GLN A 190 -5.46 27.17 -14.45
CA GLN A 190 -6.89 27.01 -14.12
C GLN A 190 -7.10 25.79 -13.23
N VAL A 191 -6.45 24.66 -13.55
CA VAL A 191 -6.50 23.46 -12.72
C VAL A 191 -5.89 23.70 -11.34
N GLN A 192 -4.76 24.41 -11.25
CA GLN A 192 -4.16 24.81 -9.96
C GLN A 192 -5.07 25.74 -9.16
N ALA A 193 -5.72 26.71 -9.79
CA ALA A 193 -6.68 27.60 -9.13
C ALA A 193 -7.88 26.80 -8.57
N LEU A 194 -8.43 25.86 -9.33
CA LEU A 194 -9.53 25.00 -8.89
C LEU A 194 -9.13 24.03 -7.78
N HIS A 195 -7.86 23.62 -7.71
CA HIS A 195 -7.32 22.82 -6.61
C HIS A 195 -7.26 23.66 -5.31
N LYS A 196 -6.75 24.90 -5.39
CA LYS A 196 -6.75 25.86 -4.27
C LYS A 196 -8.15 26.24 -3.81
N GLU A 197 -9.09 26.38 -4.74
CA GLU A 197 -10.51 26.64 -4.44
C GLU A 197 -11.12 25.49 -3.64
N TYR A 198 -10.92 24.24 -4.08
CA TYR A 198 -11.40 23.06 -3.36
C TYR A 198 -10.74 22.92 -1.98
N ALA A 199 -9.42 23.11 -1.90
CA ALA A 199 -8.69 23.08 -0.64
C ALA A 199 -9.20 24.13 0.37
N ASN A 200 -9.48 25.35 -0.09
CA ASN A 200 -10.09 26.38 0.74
C ASN A 200 -11.49 25.94 1.21
N GLN A 201 -12.37 25.54 0.29
CA GLN A 201 -13.74 25.13 0.62
C GLN A 201 -13.77 24.01 1.66
N LEU A 202 -12.96 22.97 1.50
CA LEU A 202 -12.92 21.84 2.43
C LEU A 202 -12.22 22.23 3.74
N LEU A 203 -11.00 22.77 3.69
CA LEU A 203 -10.19 22.90 4.91
C LEU A 203 -10.65 24.04 5.83
N THR A 204 -11.32 25.07 5.31
CA THR A 204 -11.92 26.13 6.14
C THR A 204 -13.37 25.82 6.52
N HIS A 205 -13.91 24.66 6.14
CA HIS A 205 -15.25 24.25 6.55
C HIS A 205 -15.29 23.98 8.05
N TYR A 206 -16.30 24.53 8.72
CA TYR A 206 -16.56 24.28 10.13
C TYR A 206 -17.38 23.01 10.32
N ASN A 207 -16.77 21.98 10.90
CA ASN A 207 -17.45 20.74 11.24
C ASN A 207 -18.27 20.95 12.52
N PRO A 208 -19.62 20.85 12.47
CA PRO A 208 -20.47 21.12 13.61
C PRO A 208 -20.41 20.05 14.70
N TYR A 209 -19.84 18.87 14.44
CA TYR A 209 -19.70 17.79 15.42
C TYR A 209 -18.38 17.85 16.18
N THR A 210 -17.29 18.26 15.53
CA THR A 210 -15.99 18.46 16.20
C THR A 210 -15.80 19.87 16.77
N LYS A 211 -16.65 20.83 16.35
CA LYS A 211 -16.63 22.25 16.77
C LYS A 211 -15.34 22.98 16.35
N SER A 212 -14.84 22.65 15.16
CA SER A 212 -13.58 23.14 14.64
C SER A 212 -13.65 23.22 13.11
N GLU A 213 -12.86 24.11 12.52
CA GLU A 213 -12.55 24.02 11.10
C GLU A 213 -11.54 22.88 10.88
N TYR A 214 -11.61 22.18 9.74
CA TYR A 214 -10.66 21.08 9.46
C TYR A 214 -9.18 21.52 9.52
N ARG A 215 -8.85 22.74 9.08
CA ARG A 215 -7.50 23.31 9.18
C ARG A 215 -7.00 23.51 10.62
N GLN A 216 -7.92 23.60 11.59
CA GLN A 216 -7.67 23.78 13.03
C GLN A 216 -8.08 22.56 13.88
N GLU A 217 -8.42 21.43 13.27
CA GLU A 217 -8.82 20.21 13.98
C GLU A 217 -7.61 19.29 14.23
N PRO A 218 -7.15 19.09 15.47
CA PRO A 218 -6.00 18.23 15.75
C PRO A 218 -6.19 16.75 15.40
N ALA A 219 -7.44 16.28 15.27
CA ALA A 219 -7.72 14.94 14.77
C ALA A 219 -7.45 14.77 13.26
N VAL A 220 -7.32 15.86 12.50
CA VAL A 220 -6.80 15.82 11.13
C VAL A 220 -5.27 15.80 11.22
N ALA A 221 -4.67 14.62 11.11
CA ALA A 221 -3.23 14.44 11.23
C ALA A 221 -2.49 14.85 9.94
N VAL A 222 -3.07 14.52 8.79
CA VAL A 222 -2.42 14.69 7.48
C VAL A 222 -3.38 15.28 6.45
N VAL A 223 -2.87 16.17 5.60
CA VAL A 223 -3.51 16.62 4.36
C VAL A 223 -2.61 16.23 3.19
N GLU A 224 -3.17 15.57 2.18
CA GLU A 224 -2.44 15.10 1.00
C GLU A 224 -2.84 15.89 -0.23
N LEU A 225 -1.86 16.43 -0.96
CA LEU A 225 -2.10 17.30 -2.10
C LEU A 225 -2.63 16.53 -3.32
N VAL A 226 -1.88 15.54 -3.81
CA VAL A 226 -2.24 14.74 -5.00
C VAL A 226 -1.88 13.27 -4.80
N ASN A 227 -2.73 12.35 -5.24
CA ASN A 227 -2.42 10.91 -5.21
C ASN A 227 -1.63 10.47 -6.45
N GLU A 228 -0.54 9.71 -6.27
CA GLU A 228 0.23 9.02 -7.32
C GLU A 228 0.40 9.85 -8.60
N ASN A 229 1.16 10.94 -8.51
CA ASN A 229 1.27 11.88 -9.63
C ASN A 229 2.71 12.38 -9.78
N SER A 230 3.27 12.32 -10.98
CA SER A 230 4.55 12.97 -11.29
C SER A 230 4.63 13.36 -12.76
N ILE A 231 5.08 14.59 -13.03
CA ILE A 231 5.28 15.04 -14.41
C ILE A 231 6.54 14.44 -15.03
N VAL A 232 7.57 14.16 -14.22
CA VAL A 232 8.77 13.43 -14.68
C VAL A 232 8.40 12.01 -15.08
N GLU A 233 7.57 11.34 -14.29
CA GLU A 233 7.06 10.00 -14.60
C GLU A 233 6.17 9.98 -15.84
N ALA A 234 5.33 11.00 -16.02
CA ALA A 234 4.57 11.20 -17.25
C ALA A 234 5.47 11.37 -18.47
N TRP A 235 6.58 12.10 -18.33
CA TRP A 235 7.53 12.34 -19.42
C TRP A 235 8.19 11.04 -19.89
N PHE A 236 8.78 10.25 -18.99
CA PHE A 236 9.42 8.99 -19.37
C PHE A 236 8.43 7.87 -19.71
N SER A 237 7.13 8.09 -19.48
CA SER A 237 6.04 7.16 -19.84
C SER A 237 5.28 7.60 -21.10
N ASP A 238 5.79 8.59 -21.85
CA ASP A 238 5.18 9.11 -23.08
C ASP A 238 3.73 9.60 -22.90
N ARG A 239 3.41 10.15 -21.72
CA ARG A 239 2.11 10.73 -21.38
C ARG A 239 2.04 12.26 -21.57
N LEU A 240 3.02 12.84 -22.26
CA LEU A 240 3.13 14.28 -22.53
C LEU A 240 3.21 14.62 -24.04
N LEU A 241 2.87 13.68 -24.92
CA LEU A 241 3.05 13.77 -26.37
C LEU A 241 1.95 14.56 -27.08
N GLY A 242 0.78 14.73 -26.47
CA GLY A 242 -0.32 15.50 -27.07
C GLY A 242 -1.16 14.72 -28.08
N LYS A 243 -1.11 13.39 -28.04
CA LYS A 243 -1.76 12.49 -29.01
C LYS A 243 -3.13 12.02 -28.54
N ASN A 244 -3.54 12.29 -27.30
CA ASN A 244 -4.83 11.83 -26.83
C ASN A 244 -5.98 12.58 -27.51
N THR A 245 -6.89 11.81 -28.10
CA THR A 245 -8.15 12.27 -28.69
C THR A 245 -9.36 11.57 -28.07
N ASP A 246 -9.14 10.68 -27.11
CA ASP A 246 -10.19 9.87 -26.52
C ASP A 246 -10.92 10.65 -25.43
N LYS A 247 -12.25 10.61 -25.49
CA LYS A 247 -13.10 11.18 -24.44
C LYS A 247 -13.14 10.24 -23.24
N ARG A 248 -13.06 10.83 -22.05
CA ARG A 248 -13.09 10.13 -20.76
C ARG A 248 -12.05 9.00 -20.71
N PRO A 249 -10.76 9.33 -20.96
CA PRO A 249 -9.72 8.33 -20.93
C PRO A 249 -9.51 7.78 -19.50
N GLY A 250 -8.74 6.71 -19.40
CA GLY A 250 -8.30 6.17 -18.11
C GLY A 250 -7.31 7.09 -17.38
N THR A 251 -6.89 6.68 -16.19
CA THR A 251 -5.95 7.43 -15.34
C THR A 251 -4.61 7.73 -16.02
N TRP A 252 -4.06 6.73 -16.73
CA TRP A 252 -2.69 6.73 -17.25
C TRP A 252 -2.65 6.98 -18.75
N THR A 253 -3.28 8.07 -19.20
CA THR A 253 -3.36 8.45 -20.62
C THR A 253 -2.54 9.69 -20.92
N ASP A 254 -2.16 9.85 -22.19
CA ASP A 254 -1.47 11.03 -22.72
C ASP A 254 -2.35 12.30 -22.65
N ILE A 255 -1.72 13.46 -22.68
CA ILE A 255 -2.39 14.77 -22.74
C ILE A 255 -2.89 15.08 -24.16
N THR A 256 -3.73 16.12 -24.31
CA THR A 256 -4.17 16.61 -25.61
C THR A 256 -3.12 17.50 -26.27
N ALA A 257 -3.26 17.73 -27.59
CA ALA A 257 -2.37 18.60 -28.34
C ALA A 257 -2.32 20.04 -27.78
N TRP A 258 -3.42 20.54 -27.22
CA TRP A 258 -3.44 21.87 -26.62
C TRP A 258 -2.49 21.96 -25.41
N TYR A 259 -2.57 21.01 -24.49
CA TYR A 259 -1.68 20.97 -23.32
C TYR A 259 -0.23 20.69 -23.71
N ALA A 260 0.03 19.83 -24.70
CA ALA A 260 1.38 19.59 -25.19
C ALA A 260 2.01 20.84 -25.82
N ASN A 261 1.23 21.66 -26.54
CA ASN A 261 1.68 22.93 -27.10
C ASN A 261 1.96 23.96 -25.99
N GLN A 262 1.08 24.07 -24.99
CA GLN A 262 1.32 24.95 -23.84
C GLN A 262 2.58 24.57 -23.07
N LEU A 263 2.79 23.28 -22.82
CA LEU A 263 3.96 22.79 -22.09
C LEU A 263 5.26 23.03 -22.89
N THR A 264 5.21 22.90 -24.21
CA THR A 264 6.33 23.25 -25.11
C THR A 264 6.62 24.76 -25.12
N ALA A 265 5.58 25.60 -25.08
CA ALA A 265 5.74 27.04 -24.96
C ALA A 265 6.37 27.43 -23.61
N LYS A 266 5.87 26.86 -22.50
CA LYS A 266 6.45 27.07 -21.15
C LYS A 266 7.92 26.63 -21.07
N TYR A 267 8.27 25.49 -21.68
CA TYR A 267 9.66 25.04 -21.79
C TYR A 267 10.54 26.07 -22.50
N ASN A 268 10.08 26.61 -23.63
CA ASN A 268 10.87 27.56 -24.41
C ASN A 268 10.98 28.95 -23.76
N GLU A 269 9.95 29.40 -23.03
CA GLU A 269 10.07 30.61 -22.21
C GLU A 269 11.05 30.40 -21.05
N TRP A 270 11.01 29.23 -20.40
CA TRP A 270 11.97 28.86 -19.36
C TRP A 270 13.41 28.83 -19.91
N LEU A 271 13.62 28.27 -21.11
CA LEU A 271 14.93 28.28 -21.78
C LEU A 271 15.45 29.70 -22.03
N LYS A 272 14.60 30.64 -22.48
CA LYS A 272 14.99 32.04 -22.70
C LYS A 272 15.39 32.75 -21.41
N GLY A 273 14.76 32.40 -20.29
CA GLY A 273 15.10 32.96 -18.98
C GLY A 273 16.42 32.43 -18.41
N ARG A 274 16.89 31.26 -18.86
CA ARG A 274 18.02 30.56 -18.26
C ARG A 274 19.29 30.53 -19.10
N LEU A 275 19.13 30.50 -20.42
CA LEU A 275 20.25 30.41 -21.35
C LEU A 275 20.58 31.77 -21.95
N SER A 276 21.87 32.03 -22.18
CA SER A 276 22.30 33.11 -23.07
C SER A 276 21.81 32.87 -24.51
N SER A 277 21.78 33.92 -25.32
CA SER A 277 21.43 33.82 -26.73
C SER A 277 22.33 32.85 -27.51
N THR A 278 23.59 32.69 -27.10
CA THR A 278 24.55 31.77 -27.73
C THR A 278 24.25 30.32 -27.36
N GLU A 279 23.97 30.04 -26.08
CA GLU A 279 23.60 28.70 -25.61
C GLU A 279 22.26 28.25 -26.20
N LEU A 280 21.27 29.15 -26.25
CA LEU A 280 19.97 28.85 -26.86
C LEU A 280 20.10 28.56 -28.36
N LYS A 281 20.98 29.29 -29.07
CA LYS A 281 21.29 29.00 -30.47
C LYS A 281 21.91 27.60 -30.62
N ALA A 282 22.93 27.29 -29.80
CA ALA A 282 23.56 25.96 -29.83
C ALA A 282 22.55 24.83 -29.54
N LEU A 283 21.63 25.04 -28.59
CA LEU A 283 20.56 24.08 -28.29
C LEU A 283 19.61 23.90 -29.49
N ARG A 284 19.25 24.97 -30.20
CA ARG A 284 18.45 24.90 -31.43
C ARG A 284 19.16 24.14 -32.55
N ASP A 285 20.45 24.41 -32.73
CA ASP A 285 21.28 23.71 -33.71
C ASP A 285 21.31 22.20 -33.41
N VAL A 286 21.49 21.81 -32.13
CA VAL A 286 21.42 20.41 -31.67
C VAL A 286 20.02 19.81 -31.85
N ALA A 287 18.96 20.60 -31.68
CA ALA A 287 17.59 20.16 -31.87
C ALA A 287 17.15 20.11 -33.34
N GLY A 288 17.98 20.62 -34.26
CA GLY A 288 17.68 20.65 -35.69
C GLY A 288 16.56 21.63 -36.06
N VAL A 289 16.38 22.71 -35.30
CA VAL A 289 15.33 23.71 -35.53
C VAL A 289 15.89 25.08 -35.90
N GLY A 290 15.11 25.88 -36.62
CA GLY A 290 15.49 27.22 -37.05
C GLY A 290 15.64 28.23 -35.89
N ALA A 291 16.31 29.36 -36.15
CA ALA A 291 16.64 30.37 -35.14
C ALA A 291 15.43 30.97 -34.40
N ASN A 292 14.25 30.97 -35.01
CA ASN A 292 13.00 31.49 -34.44
C ASN A 292 12.01 30.38 -34.06
N GLU A 293 12.39 29.12 -34.25
CA GLU A 293 11.55 27.97 -33.91
C GLU A 293 11.70 27.59 -32.44
N LEU A 294 10.66 26.95 -31.90
CA LEU A 294 10.67 26.39 -30.55
C LEU A 294 11.51 25.12 -30.53
N VAL A 295 12.34 24.96 -29.50
CA VAL A 295 13.02 23.70 -29.22
C VAL A 295 11.95 22.68 -28.81
N PRO A 296 11.83 21.53 -29.54
CA PRO A 296 10.89 20.49 -29.18
C PRO A 296 11.35 19.74 -27.93
N ARG A 297 10.37 19.35 -27.13
CA ARG A 297 10.54 18.47 -25.97
C ARG A 297 10.91 17.06 -26.43
N LEU A 298 11.86 16.42 -25.75
CA LEU A 298 12.28 15.05 -26.01
C LEU A 298 11.15 14.07 -25.69
N THR A 299 11.07 12.98 -26.46
CA THR A 299 10.27 11.80 -26.14
C THR A 299 11.15 10.72 -25.51
N ARG A 300 10.54 9.70 -24.91
CA ARG A 300 11.30 8.58 -24.32
C ARG A 300 12.29 7.95 -25.30
N ASN A 301 11.94 7.86 -26.58
CA ASN A 301 12.79 7.28 -27.62
C ASN A 301 14.04 8.12 -27.93
N ASP A 302 14.01 9.42 -27.61
CA ASP A 302 15.13 10.31 -27.85
C ASP A 302 16.18 10.26 -26.72
N PHE A 303 15.81 9.79 -25.52
CA PHE A 303 16.64 9.90 -24.31
C PHE A 303 18.03 9.26 -24.45
N ALA A 304 18.13 8.12 -25.14
CA ALA A 304 19.40 7.42 -25.32
C ALA A 304 20.36 8.16 -26.27
N ALA A 305 19.82 8.89 -27.26
CA ALA A 305 20.59 9.58 -28.29
C ALA A 305 20.81 11.08 -27.99
N ALA A 306 19.99 11.67 -27.13
CA ALA A 306 20.09 13.07 -26.75
C ALA A 306 21.45 13.37 -26.10
N PRO A 307 22.14 14.47 -26.50
CA PRO A 307 23.31 14.95 -25.77
C PRO A 307 23.01 15.18 -24.30
N LYS A 308 23.98 14.90 -23.43
CA LYS A 308 23.85 14.95 -21.96
C LYS A 308 23.25 16.29 -21.53
N GLU A 309 23.79 17.40 -22.03
CA GLU A 309 23.38 18.75 -21.66
C GLU A 309 21.92 19.02 -22.04
N ARG A 310 21.46 18.55 -23.22
CA ARG A 310 20.07 18.70 -23.66
C ARG A 310 19.12 17.89 -22.77
N PHE A 311 19.46 16.62 -22.50
CA PHE A 311 18.64 15.76 -21.65
C PHE A 311 18.54 16.31 -20.23
N HIS A 312 19.67 16.73 -19.65
CA HIS A 312 19.73 17.30 -18.30
C HIS A 312 18.94 18.59 -18.17
N LEU A 313 19.01 19.45 -19.19
CA LEU A 313 18.29 20.71 -19.21
C LEU A 313 16.76 20.50 -19.25
N GLU A 314 16.29 19.55 -20.07
CA GLU A 314 14.87 19.23 -20.11
C GLU A 314 14.39 18.48 -18.86
N ALA A 315 15.21 17.59 -18.29
CA ALA A 315 14.92 16.95 -17.01
C ALA A 315 14.77 18.00 -15.89
N ALA A 316 15.66 19.01 -15.87
CA ALA A 316 15.58 20.12 -14.92
C ALA A 316 14.25 20.89 -15.05
N PHE A 317 13.79 21.15 -16.28
CA PHE A 317 12.50 21.83 -16.50
C PHE A 317 11.32 21.08 -15.88
N TYR A 318 11.21 19.76 -16.10
CA TYR A 318 10.11 18.98 -15.52
C TYR A 318 10.22 18.86 -14.00
N MET A 319 11.42 18.69 -13.45
CA MET A 319 11.65 18.65 -12.01
C MET A 319 11.29 20.00 -11.35
N GLU A 320 11.62 21.13 -11.99
CA GLU A 320 11.28 22.47 -11.49
C GLU A 320 9.75 22.72 -11.51
N LEU A 321 9.03 22.32 -12.57
CA LEU A 321 7.56 22.41 -12.59
C LEU A 321 6.91 21.63 -11.44
N GLU A 322 7.43 20.43 -11.16
CA GLU A 322 6.94 19.59 -10.08
C GLU A 322 7.23 20.20 -8.71
N HIS A 323 8.47 20.65 -8.50
CA HIS A 323 8.89 21.34 -7.29
C HIS A 323 8.05 22.61 -7.03
N ASP A 324 7.90 23.46 -8.04
CA ASP A 324 7.19 24.74 -7.92
C ASP A 324 5.72 24.54 -7.54
N TYR A 325 5.04 23.58 -8.15
CA TYR A 325 3.67 23.23 -7.79
C TYR A 325 3.55 22.80 -6.32
N PHE A 326 4.43 21.91 -5.85
CA PHE A 326 4.39 21.45 -4.47
C PHE A 326 4.68 22.58 -3.49
N GLN A 327 5.68 23.43 -3.77
CA GLN A 327 6.00 24.58 -2.93
C GLN A 327 4.86 25.61 -2.90
N GLU A 328 4.24 25.87 -4.05
CA GLU A 328 3.11 26.79 -4.15
C GLU A 328 1.89 26.30 -3.37
N MET A 329 1.52 25.03 -3.52
CA MET A 329 0.43 24.43 -2.75
C MET A 329 0.76 24.37 -1.25
N TYR A 330 1.99 24.01 -0.87
CA TYR A 330 2.42 23.97 0.53
C TYR A 330 2.30 25.36 1.19
N ARG A 331 2.84 26.41 0.56
CA ARG A 331 2.71 27.80 1.05
C ARG A 331 1.24 28.23 1.13
N TYR A 332 0.45 27.92 0.10
CA TYR A 332 -0.97 28.25 0.12
C TYR A 332 -1.70 27.58 1.31
N LEU A 333 -1.43 26.31 1.59
CA LEU A 333 -2.04 25.63 2.73
C LEU A 333 -1.54 26.16 4.08
N LYS A 334 -0.22 26.28 4.27
CA LYS A 334 0.37 26.66 5.57
C LYS A 334 0.25 28.15 5.86
N GLU A 335 0.57 29.01 4.90
CA GLU A 335 0.69 30.46 5.10
C GLU A 335 -0.63 31.19 4.81
N THR A 336 -1.33 30.82 3.73
CA THR A 336 -2.59 31.49 3.34
C THR A 336 -3.79 30.92 4.09
N LEU A 337 -3.96 29.60 4.10
CA LEU A 337 -5.09 28.96 4.77
C LEU A 337 -4.83 28.71 6.26
N GLY A 338 -3.58 28.67 6.73
CA GLY A 338 -3.26 28.40 8.14
C GLY A 338 -3.49 26.95 8.56
N VAL A 339 -3.30 25.99 7.64
CA VAL A 339 -3.44 24.56 7.90
C VAL A 339 -2.37 24.09 8.87
N ARG A 340 -2.79 23.51 9.99
CA ARG A 340 -1.89 23.00 11.03
C ARG A 340 -1.51 21.52 10.88
N ALA A 341 -2.34 20.73 10.21
CA ALA A 341 -2.06 19.33 9.89
C ALA A 341 -0.77 19.21 9.05
N LEU A 342 -0.14 18.03 9.09
CA LEU A 342 1.05 17.73 8.29
C LEU A 342 0.68 17.61 6.81
N ILE A 343 1.57 18.01 5.91
CA ILE A 343 1.33 17.96 4.47
C ILE A 343 2.18 16.86 3.81
N VAL A 344 1.50 15.99 3.06
CA VAL A 344 2.10 15.06 2.10
C VAL A 344 1.86 15.60 0.69
N GLY A 345 2.90 15.64 -0.14
CA GLY A 345 2.78 16.07 -1.53
C GLY A 345 2.08 15.00 -2.39
N THR A 346 2.74 13.86 -2.53
CA THR A 346 2.27 12.65 -3.20
C THR A 346 3.18 11.49 -2.81
N SER A 347 2.92 10.30 -3.35
CA SER A 347 3.67 9.08 -3.05
C SER A 347 4.61 8.64 -4.19
N ASP A 348 5.77 8.10 -3.82
CA ASP A 348 6.57 7.28 -4.74
C ASP A 348 5.87 5.93 -4.95
N HIS A 349 5.39 5.68 -6.16
CA HIS A 349 4.45 4.59 -6.46
C HIS A 349 4.88 3.70 -7.64
N ASN A 350 5.92 4.11 -8.39
CA ASN A 350 6.39 3.40 -9.57
C ASN A 350 7.75 2.74 -9.30
N HIS A 351 7.74 1.51 -8.80
CA HIS A 351 8.98 0.77 -8.51
C HIS A 351 9.65 0.12 -9.72
N GLY A 352 9.07 0.25 -10.92
CA GLY A 352 9.71 -0.16 -12.18
C GLY A 352 10.67 0.89 -12.74
N LYS A 353 10.64 2.12 -12.22
CA LYS A 353 11.53 3.23 -12.60
C LYS A 353 12.03 3.99 -11.37
N THR A 354 13.01 4.87 -11.56
CA THR A 354 13.51 5.70 -10.47
C THR A 354 12.40 6.63 -9.95
N GLY A 355 12.23 6.66 -8.63
CA GLY A 355 11.40 7.65 -7.93
C GLY A 355 12.19 8.90 -7.52
N TYR A 356 13.50 8.92 -7.73
CA TYR A 356 14.38 9.95 -7.17
C TYR A 356 14.10 11.37 -7.64
N PRO A 357 13.77 11.62 -8.92
CA PRO A 357 13.34 12.96 -9.34
C PRO A 357 12.13 13.46 -8.54
N LEU A 358 11.12 12.62 -8.31
CA LEU A 358 9.96 12.95 -7.51
C LEU A 358 10.34 13.22 -6.04
N LEU A 359 11.20 12.38 -5.47
CA LEU A 359 11.64 12.53 -4.09
C LEU A 359 12.45 13.82 -3.85
N THR A 360 13.09 14.41 -4.87
CA THR A 360 13.72 15.74 -4.71
C THR A 360 12.70 16.83 -4.35
N SER A 361 11.45 16.67 -4.81
CA SER A 361 10.36 17.61 -4.55
C SER A 361 9.58 17.23 -3.29
N THR A 362 9.16 15.96 -3.16
CA THR A 362 8.31 15.52 -2.04
C THR A 362 9.04 15.47 -0.70
N SER A 363 10.38 15.32 -0.70
CA SER A 363 11.19 15.42 0.53
C SER A 363 11.17 16.81 1.18
N GLN A 364 10.73 17.83 0.45
CA GLN A 364 10.59 19.19 0.96
C GLN A 364 9.24 19.44 1.64
N MET A 365 8.32 18.47 1.58
CA MET A 365 7.05 18.49 2.33
C MET A 365 7.28 18.05 3.78
N ASP A 366 6.21 17.97 4.58
CA ASP A 366 6.33 17.57 5.99
C ASP A 366 6.70 16.07 6.10
N VAL A 367 6.04 15.22 5.30
CA VAL A 367 6.17 13.76 5.35
C VAL A 367 6.46 13.21 3.95
N VAL A 368 7.37 12.24 3.87
CA VAL A 368 7.64 11.48 2.63
C VAL A 368 6.78 10.24 2.60
N ASP A 369 6.18 9.93 1.45
CA ASP A 369 5.24 8.82 1.32
C ASP A 369 5.58 7.88 0.17
N GLY A 370 5.24 6.60 0.31
CA GLY A 370 5.43 5.57 -0.73
C GLY A 370 4.25 4.61 -0.83
N HIS A 371 4.00 4.11 -2.04
CA HIS A 371 2.91 3.20 -2.36
C HIS A 371 3.43 1.94 -3.03
N VAL A 372 2.90 0.77 -2.66
CA VAL A 372 3.26 -0.47 -3.37
C VAL A 372 2.17 -1.53 -3.27
N TYR A 373 2.06 -2.35 -4.30
CA TYR A 373 1.26 -3.56 -4.26
C TYR A 373 2.11 -4.78 -4.57
N TRP A 374 1.94 -5.85 -3.80
CA TRP A 374 2.44 -7.14 -4.24
C TRP A 374 1.54 -7.66 -5.37
N GLN A 375 2.00 -7.46 -6.61
CA GLN A 375 1.35 -7.92 -7.85
C GLN A 375 -0.03 -7.29 -8.10
N HIS A 376 -0.03 -5.98 -8.41
CA HIS A 376 -1.23 -5.29 -8.89
C HIS A 376 -1.87 -6.01 -10.10
N PRO A 377 -3.21 -6.16 -10.15
CA PRO A 377 -3.89 -6.78 -11.28
C PRO A 377 -3.71 -5.97 -12.57
N SER A 378 -3.44 -6.68 -13.67
CA SER A 378 -3.49 -6.13 -15.02
C SER A 378 -4.92 -6.28 -15.56
N TYR A 379 -5.61 -5.17 -15.82
CA TYR A 379 -6.97 -5.20 -16.35
C TYR A 379 -6.97 -5.37 -17.87
N LEU A 380 -7.78 -6.30 -18.34
CA LEU A 380 -7.83 -6.71 -19.74
C LEU A 380 -9.28 -6.71 -20.24
N THR A 381 -9.44 -6.60 -21.55
CA THR A 381 -10.72 -6.83 -22.23
C THR A 381 -10.52 -8.00 -23.17
N ASP A 382 -11.35 -9.03 -23.04
CA ASP A 382 -11.33 -10.17 -23.97
C ASP A 382 -11.69 -9.67 -25.38
N PRO A 383 -10.80 -9.83 -26.37
CA PRO A 383 -11.03 -9.32 -27.72
C PRO A 383 -12.17 -10.03 -28.46
N LYS A 384 -12.56 -11.25 -28.06
CA LYS A 384 -13.65 -12.02 -28.67
C LYS A 384 -15.01 -11.68 -28.07
N THR A 385 -15.08 -11.54 -26.75
CA THR A 385 -16.36 -11.36 -26.04
C THR A 385 -16.62 -9.93 -25.60
N GLY A 386 -15.60 -9.06 -25.59
CA GLY A 386 -15.67 -7.71 -25.03
C GLY A 386 -15.77 -7.69 -23.50
N ARG A 387 -15.72 -8.85 -22.83
CA ARG A 387 -15.85 -8.95 -21.38
C ARG A 387 -14.57 -8.44 -20.71
N ARG A 388 -14.71 -7.58 -19.69
CA ARG A 388 -13.60 -7.19 -18.82
C ARG A 388 -13.15 -8.39 -17.99
N THR A 389 -11.85 -8.57 -17.90
CA THR A 389 -11.18 -9.58 -17.07
C THR A 389 -9.90 -8.99 -16.48
N PHE A 390 -9.13 -9.79 -15.77
CA PHE A 390 -7.85 -9.39 -15.21
C PHE A 390 -6.83 -10.53 -15.31
N SER A 391 -5.56 -10.20 -15.16
CA SER A 391 -4.49 -11.15 -14.91
C SER A 391 -3.64 -10.70 -13.73
N ILE A 392 -3.21 -11.66 -12.92
CA ILE A 392 -2.18 -11.50 -11.89
C ILE A 392 -1.13 -12.60 -12.07
N ARG A 393 0.05 -12.40 -11.47
CA ARG A 393 1.10 -13.43 -11.44
C ARG A 393 0.79 -14.52 -10.41
N ASN A 394 0.18 -14.16 -9.28
CA ASN A 394 -0.18 -15.06 -8.18
C ASN A 394 1.02 -15.87 -7.68
N THR A 395 2.11 -15.20 -7.28
CA THR A 395 3.29 -15.83 -6.68
C THR A 395 3.54 -15.33 -5.25
N PRO A 396 4.15 -16.15 -4.38
CA PRO A 396 4.47 -15.75 -3.01
C PRO A 396 5.64 -14.76 -2.97
N MET A 397 5.47 -13.66 -2.25
CA MET A 397 6.49 -12.65 -1.99
C MET A 397 7.69 -13.21 -1.23
N VAL A 398 7.48 -14.16 -0.33
CA VAL A 398 8.59 -14.81 0.41
C VAL A 398 9.63 -15.48 -0.50
N ASN A 399 9.28 -15.78 -1.76
CA ASN A 399 10.23 -16.32 -2.75
C ASN A 399 10.99 -15.23 -3.53
N GLU A 400 10.61 -13.96 -3.40
CA GLU A 400 11.22 -12.82 -4.10
C GLU A 400 11.70 -11.74 -3.11
N PRO A 401 12.53 -12.06 -2.11
CA PRO A 401 12.93 -11.11 -1.06
C PRO A 401 13.48 -9.80 -1.61
N PHE A 402 14.29 -9.87 -2.68
CA PHE A 402 14.99 -8.72 -3.28
C PHE A 402 14.12 -7.84 -4.18
N ASN A 403 12.87 -8.24 -4.41
CA ASN A 403 11.86 -7.45 -5.11
C ASN A 403 10.58 -7.28 -4.26
N SER A 404 10.62 -7.67 -2.99
CA SER A 404 9.50 -7.58 -2.06
C SER A 404 9.02 -6.14 -1.87
N THR A 405 7.80 -5.99 -1.35
CA THR A 405 7.24 -4.68 -0.99
C THR A 405 8.11 -3.93 0.01
N VAL A 406 8.82 -4.65 0.91
CA VAL A 406 9.79 -4.06 1.85
C VAL A 406 10.95 -3.40 1.12
N VAL A 407 11.57 -4.11 0.17
CA VAL A 407 12.70 -3.59 -0.61
C VAL A 407 12.24 -2.42 -1.49
N GLN A 408 11.06 -2.53 -2.10
CA GLN A 408 10.50 -1.48 -2.93
C GLN A 408 10.21 -0.19 -2.15
N LEU A 409 9.56 -0.28 -0.99
CA LEU A 409 9.21 0.89 -0.17
C LEU A 409 10.41 1.50 0.57
N SER A 410 11.36 0.69 1.03
CA SER A 410 12.53 1.21 1.78
C SER A 410 13.41 2.15 0.96
N ARG A 411 13.26 2.18 -0.38
CA ARG A 411 14.01 3.06 -1.26
C ARG A 411 13.67 4.55 -1.05
N SER A 412 12.50 4.88 -0.53
CA SER A 412 11.94 6.23 -0.59
C SER A 412 12.15 7.05 0.69
N ALA A 413 12.48 6.40 1.82
CA ALA A 413 12.63 7.07 3.11
C ALA A 413 13.83 8.03 3.13
N VAL A 414 13.61 9.27 3.59
CA VAL A 414 14.60 10.35 3.66
C VAL A 414 15.03 10.59 5.11
N ALA A 415 16.32 10.80 5.35
CA ALA A 415 16.86 11.08 6.67
C ALA A 415 16.27 12.39 7.23
N GLY A 416 15.91 12.38 8.52
CA GLY A 416 15.33 13.56 9.18
C GLY A 416 13.88 13.88 8.79
N LYS A 417 13.21 13.01 8.04
CA LYS A 417 11.80 13.16 7.66
C LYS A 417 10.99 11.93 8.08
N PRO A 418 9.76 12.11 8.59
CA PRO A 418 8.87 10.99 8.78
C PRO A 418 8.58 10.31 7.44
N TYR A 419 8.48 8.99 7.47
CA TYR A 419 8.13 8.18 6.31
C TYR A 419 6.86 7.39 6.54
N THR A 420 5.90 7.54 5.64
CA THR A 420 4.63 6.79 5.66
C THR A 420 4.47 5.96 4.39
N VAL A 421 3.68 4.90 4.50
CA VAL A 421 3.19 4.14 3.35
C VAL A 421 1.68 4.33 3.32
N SER A 422 1.18 5.32 2.59
CA SER A 422 -0.25 5.65 2.62
C SER A 422 -1.15 4.75 1.74
N GLU A 423 -0.55 3.77 1.06
CA GLU A 423 -1.26 2.77 0.28
C GLU A 423 -0.43 1.51 0.03
N THR A 424 -0.91 0.36 0.54
CA THR A 424 -0.32 -0.94 0.23
C THR A 424 -1.32 -2.08 0.37
N ASN A 425 -1.16 -3.14 -0.44
CA ASN A 425 -1.95 -4.38 -0.34
C ASN A 425 -1.30 -5.57 -1.09
N HIS A 426 -1.80 -6.77 -0.85
CA HIS A 426 -1.68 -7.94 -1.73
C HIS A 426 -3.04 -8.16 -2.41
N PRO A 427 -3.34 -7.54 -3.57
CA PRO A 427 -4.68 -7.50 -4.13
C PRO A 427 -5.33 -8.88 -4.28
N PHE A 428 -6.64 -8.94 -4.04
CA PHE A 428 -7.46 -10.14 -4.20
C PHE A 428 -7.76 -10.37 -5.69
N PRO A 429 -7.91 -11.62 -6.15
CA PRO A 429 -7.54 -12.83 -5.43
C PRO A 429 -6.02 -13.00 -5.40
N ASN A 430 -5.47 -13.57 -4.34
CA ASN A 430 -4.06 -13.96 -4.27
C ASN A 430 -3.93 -15.07 -3.21
N GLU A 431 -3.38 -16.22 -3.61
CA GLU A 431 -3.31 -17.40 -2.73
C GLU A 431 -2.31 -17.27 -1.59
N TYR A 432 -1.41 -16.30 -1.68
CA TYR A 432 -0.31 -16.08 -0.75
C TYR A 432 -0.53 -14.81 0.09
N ALA A 433 -1.68 -14.15 -0.05
CA ALA A 433 -1.97 -12.85 0.56
C ALA A 433 -1.80 -12.78 2.09
N CYS A 434 -1.85 -13.92 2.80
CA CYS A 434 -1.63 -13.97 4.24
C CYS A 434 -0.20 -13.58 4.68
N GLU A 435 0.77 -13.55 3.75
CA GLU A 435 2.15 -13.15 4.05
C GLU A 435 2.35 -11.64 4.19
N GLY A 436 1.50 -10.85 3.52
CA GLY A 436 1.79 -9.45 3.22
C GLY A 436 1.81 -8.54 4.45
N ILE A 437 0.69 -8.47 5.16
CA ILE A 437 0.54 -7.62 6.36
C ILE A 437 1.59 -7.94 7.43
N PRO A 438 1.75 -9.20 7.90
CA PRO A 438 2.69 -9.47 9.00
C PRO A 438 4.15 -9.25 8.59
N THR A 439 4.54 -9.58 7.35
CA THR A 439 5.90 -9.32 6.85
C THR A 439 6.19 -7.82 6.78
N LEU A 440 5.30 -7.05 6.15
CA LEU A 440 5.49 -5.61 6.01
C LEU A 440 5.48 -4.89 7.36
N THR A 441 4.62 -5.33 8.29
CA THR A 441 4.55 -4.76 9.64
C THR A 441 5.88 -4.88 10.38
N ALA A 442 6.46 -6.08 10.37
CA ALA A 442 7.71 -6.35 11.07
C ALA A 442 8.86 -5.52 10.47
N TYR A 443 8.96 -5.46 9.14
CA TYR A 443 9.99 -4.67 8.48
C TYR A 443 9.76 -3.17 8.56
N ALA A 444 8.52 -2.68 8.60
CA ALA A 444 8.23 -1.26 8.80
C ALA A 444 8.66 -0.79 10.20
N ALA A 445 8.43 -1.60 11.24
CA ALA A 445 8.95 -1.33 12.58
C ALA A 445 10.49 -1.39 12.61
N PHE A 446 11.10 -2.37 11.95
CA PHE A 446 12.55 -2.50 11.82
C PHE A 446 13.20 -1.31 11.08
N HIS A 447 12.57 -0.82 10.01
CA HIS A 447 13.01 0.39 9.32
C HIS A 447 12.62 1.67 10.07
N ASP A 448 11.91 1.56 11.19
CA ASP A 448 11.37 2.65 11.99
C ASP A 448 10.54 3.67 11.19
N TRP A 449 9.66 3.17 10.33
CA TRP A 449 8.68 3.99 9.61
C TRP A 449 7.61 4.56 10.56
N ASP A 450 7.03 5.68 10.17
CA ASP A 450 6.06 6.41 10.98
C ASP A 450 4.62 6.08 10.65
N GLY A 451 4.34 5.38 9.55
CA GLY A 451 2.97 4.97 9.25
C GLY A 451 2.82 3.96 8.13
N ILE A 452 1.78 3.13 8.22
CA ILE A 452 1.32 2.23 7.15
C ILE A 452 -0.19 2.36 7.05
N PHE A 453 -0.70 2.49 5.83
CA PHE A 453 -2.12 2.46 5.51
C PHE A 453 -2.41 1.35 4.52
N PHE A 454 -3.37 0.50 4.86
CA PHE A 454 -3.77 -0.60 3.98
C PHE A 454 -4.89 -0.15 3.05
N TYR A 455 -4.70 -0.33 1.75
CA TYR A 455 -5.69 0.04 0.74
C TYR A 455 -6.50 -1.16 0.29
N THR A 456 -7.81 -1.20 0.52
CA THR A 456 -8.67 -0.24 1.23
C THR A 456 -9.63 -1.00 2.11
N PHE A 457 -10.22 -0.36 3.12
CA PHE A 457 -11.28 -0.98 3.91
C PHE A 457 -12.45 -1.37 2.99
N GLU A 458 -12.97 -0.41 2.22
CA GLU A 458 -14.10 -0.61 1.31
C GLU A 458 -14.22 0.55 0.29
N HIS A 459 -14.98 0.34 -0.78
CA HIS A 459 -15.36 1.39 -1.76
C HIS A 459 -16.84 1.78 -1.66
N LYS A 460 -17.70 0.85 -1.25
CA LYS A 460 -19.16 1.01 -1.24
C LYS A 460 -19.69 1.64 0.04
N ASP A 461 -20.92 2.14 -0.02
CA ASP A 461 -21.68 2.56 1.16
C ASP A 461 -21.93 1.34 2.10
N PRO A 462 -21.86 1.50 3.43
CA PRO A 462 -22.19 0.44 4.39
C PRO A 462 -23.47 -0.35 4.14
N THR A 463 -24.49 0.25 3.53
CA THR A 463 -25.74 -0.46 3.20
C THR A 463 -25.55 -1.59 2.20
N ASP A 464 -24.49 -1.53 1.38
CA ASP A 464 -24.16 -2.51 0.34
C ASP A 464 -23.09 -3.52 0.77
N TRP A 465 -22.60 -3.46 2.01
CA TRP A 465 -21.52 -4.33 2.48
C TRP A 465 -22.01 -5.75 2.68
N LYS A 466 -21.57 -6.62 1.76
CA LYS A 466 -21.81 -8.06 1.80
C LYS A 466 -20.62 -8.80 2.41
N ALA A 467 -20.86 -10.02 2.88
CA ALA A 467 -19.84 -10.88 3.45
C ALA A 467 -18.94 -11.56 2.39
N ASN A 468 -18.67 -10.92 1.25
CA ASN A 468 -17.80 -11.42 0.17
C ASN A 468 -16.85 -10.31 -0.28
N MET A 469 -15.73 -10.69 -0.91
CA MET A 469 -14.84 -9.75 -1.59
C MET A 469 -15.54 -9.16 -2.82
N PRO A 470 -15.83 -7.84 -2.85
CA PRO A 470 -16.55 -7.22 -3.96
C PRO A 470 -15.62 -6.85 -5.13
N GLY A 471 -14.31 -6.71 -4.87
CA GLY A 471 -13.30 -6.30 -5.83
C GLY A 471 -11.90 -6.76 -5.41
N HIS A 472 -10.88 -6.11 -5.98
CA HIS A 472 -9.50 -6.52 -5.81
C HIS A 472 -8.84 -5.95 -4.54
N PHE A 473 -9.36 -4.86 -3.96
CA PHE A 473 -8.60 -4.07 -2.99
C PHE A 473 -9.23 -4.02 -1.61
N GLU A 474 -10.50 -4.37 -1.47
CA GLU A 474 -11.23 -4.31 -0.21
C GLU A 474 -10.62 -5.27 0.83
N ILE A 475 -10.63 -4.86 2.09
CA ILE A 475 -10.04 -5.61 3.20
C ILE A 475 -11.12 -6.03 4.20
N ARG A 476 -12.15 -5.20 4.38
CA ARG A 476 -13.21 -5.41 5.37
C ARG A 476 -13.79 -6.84 5.39
N PRO A 477 -14.19 -7.47 4.27
CA PRO A 477 -14.80 -8.80 4.35
C PRO A 477 -13.76 -9.92 4.51
N ASP A 478 -12.47 -9.67 4.31
CA ASP A 478 -11.44 -10.69 4.26
C ASP A 478 -10.94 -11.03 5.68
N PRO A 479 -11.30 -12.22 6.22
CA PRO A 479 -10.88 -12.60 7.57
C PRO A 479 -9.38 -12.80 7.71
N VAL A 480 -8.68 -13.17 6.63
CA VAL A 480 -7.22 -13.33 6.65
C VAL A 480 -6.55 -11.98 6.86
N ARG A 481 -6.96 -10.95 6.12
CA ARG A 481 -6.36 -9.63 6.24
C ARG A 481 -6.76 -8.93 7.54
N MET A 482 -8.05 -8.95 7.91
CA MET A 482 -8.51 -8.28 9.13
C MET A 482 -7.85 -8.84 10.40
N THR A 483 -7.67 -10.15 10.51
CA THR A 483 -7.02 -10.75 11.70
C THR A 483 -5.50 -10.52 11.71
N ASN A 484 -4.85 -10.53 10.54
CA ASN A 484 -3.46 -10.07 10.44
C ASN A 484 -3.31 -8.57 10.77
N LEU A 485 -4.31 -7.73 10.47
CA LEU A 485 -4.30 -6.33 10.90
C LEU A 485 -4.31 -6.19 12.42
N ALA A 486 -5.09 -7.01 13.13
CA ALA A 486 -5.12 -7.02 14.59
C ALA A 486 -3.76 -7.41 15.20
N ALA A 487 -3.13 -8.46 14.68
CA ALA A 487 -1.79 -8.86 15.13
C ALA A 487 -0.74 -7.78 14.79
N GLY A 488 -0.84 -7.17 13.60
CA GLY A 488 0.05 -6.11 13.15
C GLY A 488 -0.04 -4.84 14.00
N ALA A 489 -1.24 -4.45 14.45
CA ALA A 489 -1.44 -3.30 15.32
C ALA A 489 -0.63 -3.42 16.62
N LEU A 490 -0.66 -4.60 17.26
CA LEU A 490 0.10 -4.87 18.49
C LEU A 490 1.61 -4.80 18.25
N MET A 491 2.08 -5.32 17.11
CA MET A 491 3.50 -5.33 16.75
C MET A 491 4.03 -3.93 16.42
N PHE A 492 3.31 -3.17 15.60
CA PHE A 492 3.77 -1.88 15.09
C PHE A 492 3.61 -0.74 16.09
N LEU A 493 2.41 -0.59 16.69
CA LEU A 493 2.11 0.55 17.55
C LEU A 493 2.93 0.52 18.85
N ARG A 494 3.20 -0.67 19.38
CA ARG A 494 4.06 -0.85 20.57
C ARG A 494 5.56 -0.85 20.24
N GLY A 495 5.93 -1.00 18.96
CA GLY A 495 7.33 -1.13 18.55
C GLY A 495 7.97 -2.43 19.04
N ASN A 496 7.25 -3.56 18.93
CA ASN A 496 7.74 -4.86 19.41
C ASN A 496 8.98 -5.36 18.65
N VAL A 497 9.12 -4.97 17.38
CA VAL A 497 10.34 -5.17 16.59
C VAL A 497 11.20 -3.92 16.75
N ARG A 498 12.46 -4.10 17.12
CA ARG A 498 13.39 -2.98 17.30
C ARG A 498 13.79 -2.38 15.95
N PRO A 499 13.98 -1.04 15.88
CA PRO A 499 14.69 -0.42 14.78
C PRO A 499 16.05 -1.07 14.53
N ALA A 500 16.49 -1.08 13.27
CA ALA A 500 17.80 -1.58 12.90
C ALA A 500 18.93 -0.93 13.71
N LEU A 501 19.98 -1.70 14.00
CA LEU A 501 21.17 -1.19 14.70
C LEU A 501 21.98 -0.25 13.81
N THR A 502 21.93 -0.47 12.50
CA THR A 502 22.65 0.31 11.49
C THR A 502 21.68 0.93 10.49
N THR A 503 21.95 2.18 10.12
CA THR A 503 21.31 2.84 8.97
C THR A 503 22.33 3.04 7.86
N ILE A 504 22.03 2.52 6.67
CA ILE A 504 22.82 2.73 5.47
C ILE A 504 22.37 4.04 4.80
N PRO A 505 23.23 5.08 4.78
CA PRO A 505 22.92 6.31 4.06
C PRO A 505 23.05 6.07 2.56
N ARG A 506 22.17 6.73 1.79
CA ARG A 506 22.28 6.90 0.35
C ARG A 506 22.26 8.40 0.06
N SER A 507 23.12 8.89 -0.81
CA SER A 507 23.00 10.24 -1.35
C SER A 507 23.21 10.20 -2.86
N TYR A 508 22.62 11.17 -3.55
CA TYR A 508 22.71 11.27 -4.99
C TYR A 508 23.16 12.67 -5.37
N SER A 509 24.01 12.80 -6.39
CA SER A 509 24.16 14.08 -7.07
C SER A 509 22.92 14.35 -7.94
N ILE A 510 22.65 15.62 -8.24
CA ILE A 510 21.57 15.98 -9.17
C ILE A 510 21.77 15.36 -10.56
N GLU A 511 23.01 15.13 -10.97
CA GLU A 511 23.34 14.38 -12.18
C GLU A 511 22.84 12.93 -12.07
N GLN A 512 23.16 12.20 -11.00
CA GLN A 512 22.67 10.83 -10.81
C GLN A 512 21.14 10.75 -10.78
N VAL A 513 20.47 11.73 -10.14
CA VAL A 513 18.99 11.79 -10.13
C VAL A 513 18.43 11.89 -11.54
N ARG A 514 18.99 12.78 -12.37
CA ARG A 514 18.54 12.97 -13.77
C ARG A 514 18.89 11.77 -14.63
N GLU A 515 20.09 11.24 -14.48
CA GLU A 515 20.56 10.04 -15.19
C GLU A 515 19.74 8.79 -14.85
N GLY A 516 19.22 8.71 -13.62
CA GLY A 516 18.28 7.70 -13.18
C GLY A 516 17.03 7.59 -14.09
N ILE A 517 16.56 8.71 -14.67
CA ILE A 517 15.37 8.74 -15.54
C ILE A 517 15.55 7.81 -16.75
N ARG A 518 16.75 7.81 -17.33
CA ARG A 518 17.10 6.99 -18.50
C ARG A 518 17.59 5.57 -18.16
N SER A 519 17.65 5.22 -16.87
CA SER A 519 18.06 3.88 -16.42
C SER A 519 17.06 2.81 -16.85
N PRO A 520 17.50 1.60 -17.24
CA PRO A 520 16.61 0.54 -17.70
C PRO A 520 15.80 -0.07 -16.54
N TYR A 521 14.61 -0.60 -16.85
CA TYR A 521 13.76 -1.30 -15.87
C TYR A 521 14.46 -2.47 -15.17
N SER A 522 15.50 -3.04 -15.80
CA SER A 522 16.29 -4.15 -15.27
C SER A 522 17.15 -3.79 -14.06
N GLU A 523 17.36 -2.51 -13.76
CA GLU A 523 18.06 -2.09 -12.53
C GLU A 523 17.28 -2.39 -11.25
N GLY A 524 15.99 -2.74 -11.37
CA GLY A 524 15.17 -3.16 -10.25
C GLY A 524 14.88 -2.03 -9.27
N SER A 525 14.43 -2.36 -8.06
CA SER A 525 13.73 -1.42 -7.16
C SER A 525 14.53 -0.18 -6.75
N TYR A 526 15.87 -0.25 -6.67
CA TYR A 526 16.69 0.81 -6.07
C TYR A 526 17.32 1.79 -7.06
N PHE A 527 17.54 1.48 -8.34
CA PHE A 527 18.16 2.44 -9.30
C PHE A 527 19.38 3.19 -8.73
N THR A 528 20.18 2.50 -7.91
CA THR A 528 21.32 3.04 -7.15
C THR A 528 22.51 2.16 -7.45
N HIS A 529 23.48 2.70 -8.17
CA HIS A 529 24.63 1.93 -8.60
C HIS A 529 25.41 1.36 -7.39
N GLY A 530 25.75 0.08 -7.44
CA GLY A 530 26.48 -0.61 -6.36
C GLY A 530 25.66 -0.91 -5.10
N PHE A 531 24.39 -0.50 -5.01
CA PHE A 531 23.55 -0.78 -3.85
C PHE A 531 22.94 -2.18 -3.91
N SER A 532 23.20 -2.99 -2.89
CA SER A 532 22.68 -4.35 -2.83
C SER A 532 21.24 -4.40 -2.28
N PRO A 533 20.29 -5.08 -2.94
CA PRO A 533 18.92 -5.22 -2.44
C PRO A 533 18.80 -6.10 -1.18
N PHE A 534 19.90 -6.69 -0.71
CA PHE A 534 19.98 -7.37 0.58
C PHE A 534 20.06 -6.39 1.76
N LEU A 535 20.65 -5.21 1.55
CA LEU A 535 20.85 -4.20 2.58
C LEU A 535 19.55 -3.79 3.30
N PRO A 536 18.43 -3.51 2.62
CA PRO A 536 17.17 -3.18 3.31
C PRO A 536 16.53 -4.32 4.09
N LEU A 537 17.00 -5.56 3.93
CA LEU A 537 16.55 -6.68 4.78
C LEU A 537 17.47 -6.88 6.00
N ARG A 538 18.68 -6.29 5.98
CA ARG A 538 19.67 -6.36 7.07
C ARG A 538 19.74 -5.11 7.93
N HIS A 539 19.48 -3.96 7.33
CA HIS A 539 19.69 -2.63 7.90
C HIS A 539 18.56 -1.70 7.50
N THR A 540 18.39 -0.62 8.25
CA THR A 540 17.59 0.51 7.80
C THR A 540 18.32 1.20 6.65
N THR A 541 17.59 1.79 5.69
CA THR A 541 18.19 2.66 4.67
C THR A 541 17.51 4.02 4.66
N ARG A 542 18.27 5.08 4.37
CA ARG A 542 17.76 6.45 4.26
C ARG A 542 18.49 7.23 3.17
N ILE A 543 17.76 8.04 2.42
CA ILE A 543 18.34 9.06 1.55
C ILE A 543 18.76 10.24 2.42
N THR A 544 20.02 10.63 2.39
CA THR A 544 20.59 11.74 3.18
C THR A 544 20.64 13.06 2.43
N GLY A 545 20.58 13.03 1.09
CA GLY A 545 20.55 14.22 0.25
C GLY A 545 20.52 13.92 -1.24
N PHE A 546 20.26 14.97 -2.03
CA PHE A 546 20.20 14.95 -3.49
C PHE A 546 21.22 15.91 -4.15
N ASP A 547 22.20 16.37 -3.35
CA ASP A 547 23.19 17.38 -3.77
C ASP A 547 24.63 16.84 -3.79
N ASP A 548 24.87 15.61 -3.32
CA ASP A 548 26.20 15.00 -3.25
C ASP A 548 26.14 13.49 -3.46
N GLU A 549 27.20 12.93 -4.04
CA GLU A 549 27.32 11.51 -4.36
C GLU A 549 28.13 10.74 -3.31
N SER A 550 27.51 9.75 -2.67
CA SER A 550 28.21 8.73 -1.89
C SER A 550 28.30 7.46 -2.74
N GLY A 551 29.50 7.06 -3.16
CA GLY A 551 29.71 5.99 -4.14
C GLY A 551 29.94 4.58 -3.60
N GLU A 552 29.97 4.39 -2.28
CA GLU A 552 30.36 3.10 -1.69
C GLU A 552 29.33 2.59 -0.68
N TYR A 553 28.81 1.39 -0.93
CA TYR A 553 27.89 0.68 -0.04
C TYR A 553 28.52 -0.61 0.46
N PRO A 554 28.18 -1.05 1.70
CA PRO A 554 28.69 -2.30 2.24
C PRO A 554 28.38 -3.47 1.29
N GLN A 555 29.42 -4.23 0.95
CA GLN A 555 29.26 -5.47 0.24
C GLN A 555 28.69 -6.52 1.20
N VAL A 556 27.58 -7.14 0.82
CA VAL A 556 26.88 -8.13 1.64
C VAL A 556 26.80 -9.45 0.89
N GLY A 557 27.06 -10.55 1.61
CA GLY A 557 26.95 -11.90 1.09
C GLY A 557 25.51 -12.25 0.67
N ARG A 558 25.39 -13.17 -0.28
CA ARG A 558 24.10 -13.75 -0.70
C ARG A 558 23.68 -14.88 0.23
N ASP A 559 23.58 -14.56 1.52
CA ASP A 559 23.29 -15.55 2.55
C ASP A 559 21.78 -15.84 2.62
N SER A 560 21.42 -17.11 2.86
CA SER A 560 20.07 -17.52 3.23
C SER A 560 20.14 -18.27 4.57
N PRO A 561 19.41 -17.83 5.61
CA PRO A 561 18.53 -16.67 5.61
C PRO A 561 19.26 -15.32 5.52
N VAL A 562 18.57 -14.30 5.03
CA VAL A 562 18.95 -12.90 5.23
C VAL A 562 18.47 -12.48 6.61
N VAL A 563 19.40 -12.21 7.54
CA VAL A 563 19.09 -11.88 8.94
C VAL A 563 19.27 -10.38 9.18
N SER A 564 18.32 -9.76 9.88
CA SER A 564 18.44 -8.36 10.32
C SER A 564 19.61 -8.18 11.29
N ASP A 565 20.19 -6.99 11.35
CA ASP A 565 21.27 -6.70 12.30
C ASP A 565 20.84 -6.74 13.78
N THR A 566 19.54 -6.68 14.05
CA THR A 566 18.94 -6.93 15.38
C THR A 566 18.86 -8.41 15.74
N GLY A 567 18.92 -9.31 14.73
CA GLY A 567 18.65 -10.74 14.86
C GLY A 567 17.17 -11.12 14.98
N GLU A 568 16.26 -10.15 14.97
CA GLU A 568 14.83 -10.39 15.21
C GLU A 568 14.06 -10.81 13.95
N LEU A 569 14.60 -10.53 12.75
CA LEU A 569 13.98 -10.87 11.48
C LEU A 569 14.91 -11.77 10.67
N ALA A 570 14.37 -12.81 10.06
CA ALA A 570 15.12 -13.64 9.13
C ALA A 570 14.26 -14.01 7.91
N TRP A 571 14.81 -13.85 6.72
CA TRP A 571 14.17 -14.19 5.45
C TRP A 571 14.91 -15.36 4.79
N TYR A 572 14.33 -16.54 4.91
CA TYR A 572 14.80 -17.77 4.27
C TYR A 572 14.27 -17.80 2.84
N TYR A 573 15.17 -17.93 1.87
CA TYR A 573 14.80 -18.13 0.48
C TYR A 573 15.60 -19.31 -0.10
N SER A 574 15.03 -19.98 -1.08
CA SER A 574 15.65 -21.13 -1.75
C SER A 574 15.33 -21.13 -3.24
N GLU A 575 16.17 -21.79 -4.03
CA GLU A 575 15.92 -22.00 -5.46
C GLU A 575 14.66 -22.85 -5.70
N ASP A 576 14.28 -23.69 -4.75
CA ASP A 576 13.07 -24.53 -4.81
C ASP A 576 11.77 -23.76 -4.61
N GLY A 577 11.82 -22.45 -4.35
CA GLY A 577 10.63 -21.61 -4.20
C GLY A 577 9.81 -21.93 -2.95
N LYS A 578 10.48 -22.25 -1.85
CA LYS A 578 9.87 -22.53 -0.54
C LYS A 578 10.39 -21.57 0.52
N GLY A 579 10.19 -20.26 0.33
CA GLY A 579 10.64 -19.22 1.24
C GLY A 579 9.88 -19.17 2.58
N LEU A 580 10.50 -18.54 3.57
CA LEU A 580 9.91 -18.31 4.89
C LEU A 580 10.44 -16.99 5.44
N VAL A 581 9.58 -16.20 6.07
CA VAL A 581 9.99 -15.10 6.96
C VAL A 581 9.70 -15.50 8.40
N SER A 582 10.67 -15.29 9.29
CA SER A 582 10.46 -15.39 10.72
C SER A 582 10.62 -14.03 11.41
N VAL A 583 9.77 -13.80 12.40
CA VAL A 583 9.86 -12.68 13.35
C VAL A 583 10.07 -13.27 14.74
N GLU A 584 11.10 -12.84 15.45
CA GLU A 584 11.48 -13.40 16.75
C GLU A 584 11.77 -12.30 17.78
N THR A 585 10.72 -11.71 18.35
CA THR A 585 10.82 -10.76 19.46
C THR A 585 10.35 -11.38 20.77
N ALA A 586 10.44 -10.63 21.88
CA ALA A 586 9.94 -11.10 23.17
C ALA A 586 8.41 -11.14 23.20
N GLU A 587 7.75 -10.13 22.65
CA GLU A 587 6.30 -9.93 22.70
C GLU A 587 5.58 -10.47 21.46
N SER A 588 6.27 -10.65 20.32
CA SER A 588 5.69 -11.14 19.06
C SER A 588 6.63 -12.11 18.33
N GLN A 589 6.09 -13.23 17.88
CA GLN A 589 6.82 -14.19 17.04
C GLN A 589 5.95 -14.64 15.87
N ALA A 590 6.58 -14.89 14.71
CA ALA A 590 5.85 -15.32 13.52
C ALA A 590 6.65 -16.26 12.64
N LEU A 591 5.93 -17.16 11.95
CA LEU A 591 6.41 -18.00 10.85
C LEU A 591 5.49 -17.74 9.65
N ILE A 592 6.03 -17.20 8.57
CA ILE A 592 5.25 -16.66 7.44
C ILE A 592 5.79 -17.25 6.14
N GLY A 593 5.01 -18.10 5.47
CA GLY A 593 5.35 -18.73 4.20
C GLY A 593 5.23 -20.25 4.23
N PHE A 594 6.23 -20.94 3.70
CA PHE A 594 6.26 -22.40 3.59
C PHE A 594 6.74 -23.06 4.91
N ALA A 595 6.02 -22.81 6.01
CA ALA A 595 6.42 -23.23 7.36
C ALA A 595 6.65 -24.75 7.50
N LYS A 596 5.87 -25.55 6.76
CA LYS A 596 5.99 -27.01 6.71
C LYS A 596 7.36 -27.49 6.21
N ASP A 597 7.96 -26.75 5.29
CA ASP A 597 9.21 -27.13 4.61
C ASP A 597 10.46 -26.77 5.44
N HIS A 598 10.39 -25.72 6.26
CA HIS A 598 11.53 -25.25 7.07
C HIS A 598 11.63 -25.91 8.45
N LYS A 599 10.50 -26.31 9.05
CA LYS A 599 10.45 -26.79 10.45
C LYS A 599 11.13 -25.83 11.46
N GLN A 600 11.11 -24.53 11.14
CA GLN A 600 11.74 -23.50 11.95
C GLN A 600 11.09 -23.44 13.35
N ALA A 601 11.91 -23.35 14.38
CA ALA A 601 11.48 -23.30 15.76
C ALA A 601 12.12 -22.09 16.44
N LEU A 602 11.30 -21.09 16.72
CA LEU A 602 11.67 -19.86 17.42
C LEU A 602 11.68 -20.10 18.93
N ARG A 603 12.11 -19.09 19.69
CA ARG A 603 12.21 -19.13 21.15
C ARG A 603 10.91 -19.54 21.84
N ASN A 604 9.76 -19.02 21.41
CA ASN A 604 8.47 -19.33 22.01
C ASN A 604 7.44 -19.90 21.02
N LEU A 605 7.79 -20.04 19.75
CA LEU A 605 6.88 -20.52 18.71
C LEU A 605 7.55 -21.58 17.83
N SER A 606 6.89 -22.72 17.67
CA SER A 606 7.12 -23.60 16.52
C SER A 606 5.80 -24.14 16.00
N ALA A 607 5.76 -24.59 14.76
CA ALA A 607 4.56 -25.12 14.14
C ALA A 607 4.84 -26.37 13.32
N LYS A 608 3.91 -27.32 13.35
CA LYS A 608 3.84 -28.45 12.43
C LYS A 608 2.45 -28.48 11.81
N VAL A 609 2.37 -27.94 10.60
CA VAL A 609 1.12 -27.73 9.86
C VAL A 609 1.03 -28.60 8.62
N GLU A 610 -0.20 -28.86 8.19
CA GLU A 610 -0.48 -29.62 6.97
C GLU A 610 -0.46 -28.73 5.73
N ASN A 611 -0.83 -27.46 5.88
CA ASN A 611 -0.95 -26.45 4.83
C ASN A 611 0.38 -26.26 4.09
N GLU A 612 0.28 -26.02 2.78
CA GLU A 612 1.44 -25.71 1.96
C GLU A 612 2.01 -24.33 2.27
N PHE A 613 1.13 -23.34 2.47
CA PHE A 613 1.50 -21.97 2.73
C PHE A 613 0.61 -21.38 3.81
N CYS A 614 1.19 -20.75 4.83
CA CYS A 614 0.44 -20.08 5.88
C CYS A 614 1.25 -18.98 6.57
N SER A 615 0.55 -18.14 7.32
CA SER A 615 1.12 -17.18 8.25
C SER A 615 0.62 -17.50 9.65
N ILE A 616 1.56 -17.70 10.58
CA ILE A 616 1.30 -18.00 11.99
C ILE A 616 1.98 -16.91 12.80
N VAL A 617 1.18 -16.10 13.51
CA VAL A 617 1.65 -15.00 14.35
C VAL A 617 1.13 -15.21 15.77
N ILE A 618 2.03 -15.23 16.75
CA ILE A 618 1.69 -15.17 18.19
C ILE A 618 2.15 -13.82 18.73
N THR A 619 1.29 -13.12 19.44
CA THR A 619 1.64 -11.83 20.06
C THR A 619 0.96 -11.63 21.39
N SER A 620 1.65 -11.01 22.33
CA SER A 620 1.08 -10.63 23.63
C SER A 620 0.01 -9.55 23.49
N LEU A 621 -1.09 -9.70 24.23
CA LEU A 621 -2.13 -8.69 24.41
C LEU A 621 -1.86 -7.77 25.61
N ASP A 622 -1.03 -8.19 26.56
CA ASP A 622 -0.72 -7.49 27.81
C ASP A 622 0.66 -6.79 27.82
N ALA A 623 1.34 -6.76 26.67
CA ALA A 623 2.68 -6.20 26.46
C ALA A 623 3.80 -6.87 27.29
N GLN A 624 3.54 -8.05 27.87
CA GLN A 624 4.58 -8.88 28.47
C GLN A 624 5.27 -9.76 27.42
N PRO A 625 6.52 -10.19 27.66
CA PRO A 625 7.14 -11.25 26.88
C PRO A 625 6.22 -12.48 26.78
N ILE A 626 6.20 -13.16 25.63
CA ILE A 626 5.37 -14.36 25.40
C ILE A 626 5.59 -15.41 26.48
N SER A 627 6.82 -15.56 26.97
CA SER A 627 7.14 -16.49 28.05
C SER A 627 6.40 -16.21 29.36
N ARG A 628 5.93 -14.97 29.58
CA ARG A 628 5.30 -14.45 30.83
C ARG A 628 3.89 -13.87 30.65
N SER A 629 3.44 -13.67 29.41
CA SER A 629 2.12 -13.12 29.12
C SER A 629 0.99 -14.05 29.60
N GLU A 630 -0.07 -13.48 30.15
CA GLU A 630 -1.28 -14.21 30.54
C GLU A 630 -2.29 -14.27 29.39
N ARG A 631 -2.12 -13.41 28.38
CA ARG A 631 -3.05 -13.27 27.25
C ARG A 631 -2.29 -13.11 25.94
N LEU A 632 -2.36 -14.12 25.09
CA LEU A 632 -1.76 -14.08 23.76
C LEU A 632 -2.85 -14.12 22.68
N LEU A 633 -2.63 -13.40 21.59
CA LEU A 633 -3.37 -13.53 20.35
C LEU A 633 -2.56 -14.43 19.41
N LEU A 634 -3.15 -15.55 19.01
CA LEU A 634 -2.64 -16.43 17.96
C LEU A 634 -3.46 -16.20 16.68
N VAL A 635 -2.83 -15.75 15.61
CA VAL A 635 -3.43 -15.64 14.27
C VAL A 635 -2.77 -16.68 13.37
N ALA A 636 -3.57 -17.57 12.79
CA ALA A 636 -3.12 -18.61 11.88
C ALA A 636 -3.95 -18.55 10.60
N THR A 637 -3.34 -18.07 9.51
CA THR A 637 -4.04 -17.75 8.26
C THR A 637 -3.40 -18.43 7.06
N ALA A 638 -4.23 -18.88 6.12
CA ALA A 638 -3.81 -19.37 4.81
C ALA A 638 -4.62 -18.64 3.72
N ARG A 639 -5.19 -19.36 2.75
CA ARG A 639 -6.03 -18.76 1.69
C ARG A 639 -7.38 -18.27 2.21
N SER A 640 -7.89 -17.22 1.57
CA SER A 640 -9.29 -16.81 1.62
C SER A 640 -9.86 -16.70 0.21
N ALA A 641 -11.17 -16.92 0.06
CA ALA A 641 -11.88 -16.88 -1.21
C ALA A 641 -13.36 -16.50 -1.01
N ASN A 642 -14.04 -16.11 -2.08
CA ASN A 642 -15.50 -16.12 -2.09
C ASN A 642 -16.02 -17.56 -2.21
N THR A 643 -17.22 -17.85 -1.67
CA THR A 643 -17.88 -19.15 -1.88
C THR A 643 -18.09 -19.39 -3.39
N GLY A 644 -17.67 -20.55 -3.88
CA GLY A 644 -17.80 -20.90 -5.31
C GLY A 644 -16.87 -20.14 -6.26
N MET A 645 -15.79 -19.52 -5.74
CA MET A 645 -14.75 -18.90 -6.58
C MET A 645 -13.95 -19.96 -7.35
N ILE A 646 -13.73 -19.73 -8.64
CA ILE A 646 -13.01 -20.68 -9.51
C ILE A 646 -11.91 -19.96 -10.28
N TRP A 647 -10.68 -20.45 -10.13
CA TRP A 647 -9.52 -20.01 -10.89
C TRP A 647 -9.49 -20.63 -12.29
N ASN A 648 -8.92 -19.90 -13.25
CA ASN A 648 -8.50 -20.52 -14.50
C ASN A 648 -7.37 -21.56 -14.24
N GLU A 649 -7.11 -22.43 -15.22
CA GLU A 649 -6.10 -23.49 -15.10
C GLU A 649 -4.71 -22.98 -14.71
N LYS A 650 -4.32 -21.80 -15.21
CA LYS A 650 -3.03 -21.16 -14.92
C LYS A 650 -2.97 -20.44 -13.57
N ARG A 651 -4.10 -20.32 -12.86
CA ARG A 651 -4.24 -19.56 -11.61
C ARG A 651 -3.81 -18.09 -11.72
N THR A 652 -4.01 -17.50 -12.90
CA THR A 652 -3.69 -16.09 -13.17
C THR A 652 -4.93 -15.20 -13.26
N SER A 653 -6.13 -15.78 -13.28
CA SER A 653 -7.41 -15.09 -13.37
C SER A 653 -8.53 -15.96 -12.82
N LEU A 654 -9.73 -15.41 -12.65
CA LEU A 654 -10.92 -16.14 -12.21
C LEU A 654 -11.88 -16.37 -13.38
N SER A 655 -12.38 -17.60 -13.52
CA SER A 655 -13.54 -17.88 -14.36
C SER A 655 -14.83 -17.53 -13.64
N GLU A 656 -14.88 -17.76 -12.32
CA GLU A 656 -15.99 -17.39 -11.45
C GLU A 656 -15.49 -16.61 -10.24
N TRP A 657 -16.08 -15.43 -10.00
CA TRP A 657 -15.71 -14.57 -8.87
C TRP A 657 -16.22 -15.11 -7.52
N GLY A 658 -17.25 -15.94 -7.53
CA GLY A 658 -17.94 -16.44 -6.33
C GLY A 658 -18.91 -15.44 -5.71
N SER A 659 -19.50 -15.85 -4.58
CA SER A 659 -20.52 -15.11 -3.85
C SER A 659 -20.25 -15.12 -2.33
N ALA A 660 -21.13 -14.49 -1.56
CA ALA A 660 -21.07 -14.52 -0.10
C ALA A 660 -21.51 -15.89 0.47
N PRO A 661 -20.97 -16.28 1.64
CA PRO A 661 -19.93 -15.60 2.41
C PRO A 661 -18.52 -15.87 1.85
N MET A 662 -17.52 -15.19 2.43
CA MET A 662 -16.12 -15.58 2.33
C MET A 662 -15.92 -16.95 2.97
N VAL A 663 -14.97 -17.70 2.42
CA VAL A 663 -14.47 -18.96 2.94
C VAL A 663 -12.96 -18.86 3.19
N ILE A 664 -12.47 -19.61 4.16
CA ILE A 664 -11.06 -19.69 4.54
C ILE A 664 -10.55 -21.11 4.34
N GLU A 665 -9.26 -21.25 4.05
CA GLU A 665 -8.53 -22.48 4.31
C GLU A 665 -8.09 -22.47 5.78
N PRO A 666 -8.62 -23.34 6.65
CA PRO A 666 -8.16 -23.41 8.03
C PRO A 666 -6.70 -23.88 8.08
N VAL A 667 -5.89 -23.27 8.94
CA VAL A 667 -4.56 -23.80 9.24
C VAL A 667 -4.71 -25.01 10.16
N LYS A 668 -4.31 -26.19 9.68
CA LYS A 668 -4.48 -27.48 10.37
C LYS A 668 -3.14 -28.02 10.85
N GLY A 669 -3.10 -28.48 12.10
CA GLY A 669 -1.91 -29.09 12.71
C GLY A 669 -1.68 -28.62 14.14
N THR A 670 -0.41 -28.56 14.54
CA THR A 670 -0.01 -28.24 15.92
C THR A 670 0.80 -26.95 15.99
N ILE A 671 0.45 -26.10 16.95
CA ILE A 671 1.26 -24.97 17.39
C ILE A 671 1.86 -25.32 18.74
N SER A 672 3.18 -25.19 18.86
CA SER A 672 3.88 -25.35 20.13
C SER A 672 4.31 -23.98 20.63
N LEU A 673 3.78 -23.58 21.79
CA LEU A 673 4.26 -22.47 22.58
C LEU A 673 5.36 -22.99 23.50
N ARG A 674 6.56 -22.43 23.37
CA ARG A 674 7.76 -22.99 23.98
C ARG A 674 8.29 -22.09 25.08
N ASN A 675 9.04 -22.67 26.03
CA ASN A 675 9.75 -21.93 27.07
C ASN A 675 8.84 -20.95 27.82
N LEU A 676 7.63 -21.38 28.17
CA LEU A 676 6.70 -20.59 28.99
C LEU A 676 7.03 -20.80 30.47
N GLU A 677 6.99 -19.73 31.24
CA GLU A 677 7.28 -19.76 32.68
C GLU A 677 6.02 -20.11 33.49
N SER A 678 6.11 -20.87 34.57
CA SER A 678 5.01 -21.06 35.55
C SER A 678 3.60 -21.29 34.95
N ILE A 679 3.37 -22.36 34.17
CA ILE A 679 2.02 -22.65 33.67
C ILE A 679 1.22 -23.41 34.74
N GLU A 680 0.22 -22.77 35.36
CA GLU A 680 -0.77 -23.49 36.18
C GLU A 680 -1.92 -24.04 35.32
N HIS A 681 -2.37 -23.26 34.35
CA HIS A 681 -3.44 -23.63 33.43
C HIS A 681 -3.29 -22.85 32.13
N ILE A 682 -3.55 -23.50 31.00
CA ILE A 682 -3.54 -22.86 29.69
C ILE A 682 -4.70 -23.37 28.85
N GLU A 683 -5.39 -22.45 28.20
CA GLU A 683 -6.47 -22.75 27.26
C GLU A 683 -6.31 -21.93 25.98
N ALA A 684 -6.72 -22.51 24.85
CA ALA A 684 -6.83 -21.80 23.58
C ALA A 684 -8.30 -21.70 23.18
N ILE A 685 -8.79 -20.49 22.98
CA ILE A 685 -10.19 -20.20 22.68
C ILE A 685 -10.29 -19.81 21.20
N PRO A 686 -10.87 -20.66 20.32
CA PRO A 686 -11.11 -20.29 18.92
C PRO A 686 -12.14 -19.16 18.83
N LEU A 687 -11.92 -18.21 17.92
CA LEU A 687 -12.73 -17.00 17.82
C LEU A 687 -13.49 -16.90 16.49
N ASP A 688 -14.73 -16.42 16.50
CA ASP A 688 -15.49 -16.07 15.29
C ASP A 688 -15.05 -14.70 14.72
N GLY A 689 -15.67 -14.24 13.64
CA GLY A 689 -15.34 -12.92 13.08
C GLY A 689 -15.79 -11.72 13.93
N SER A 690 -16.60 -11.94 14.97
CA SER A 690 -16.92 -10.97 16.02
C SER A 690 -15.88 -11.01 17.17
N GLY A 691 -14.93 -11.94 17.13
CA GLY A 691 -13.94 -12.17 18.18
C GLY A 691 -14.54 -12.80 19.44
N LYS A 692 -15.69 -13.48 19.30
CA LYS A 692 -16.35 -14.24 20.37
C LYS A 692 -15.93 -15.71 20.28
N ALA A 693 -16.01 -16.43 21.41
CA ALA A 693 -15.63 -17.85 21.44
C ALA A 693 -16.51 -18.71 20.53
N ILE A 694 -15.90 -19.61 19.76
CA ILE A 694 -16.58 -20.67 19.02
C ILE A 694 -16.58 -21.94 19.88
N GLY A 695 -17.73 -22.28 20.47
CA GLY A 695 -17.84 -23.49 21.28
C GLY A 695 -16.91 -23.49 22.51
N SER A 696 -16.40 -24.65 22.87
CA SER A 696 -15.51 -24.85 24.02
C SER A 696 -14.04 -24.53 23.69
N SER A 697 -13.25 -24.22 24.72
CA SER A 697 -11.79 -24.10 24.61
C SER A 697 -11.16 -25.39 24.07
N ILE A 698 -10.11 -25.23 23.28
CA ILE A 698 -9.28 -26.33 22.78
C ILE A 698 -8.40 -26.82 23.93
N SER A 699 -8.32 -28.15 24.07
CA SER A 699 -7.44 -28.78 25.05
C SER A 699 -5.98 -28.53 24.68
N VAL A 700 -5.20 -28.05 25.65
CA VAL A 700 -3.78 -27.75 25.49
C VAL A 700 -2.96 -28.77 26.26
N ARG A 701 -2.01 -29.43 25.60
CA ARG A 701 -1.11 -30.37 26.27
C ARG A 701 0.12 -29.63 26.75
N THR A 702 0.41 -29.71 28.05
CA THR A 702 1.62 -29.12 28.65
C THR A 702 2.64 -30.19 29.02
N VAL A 703 3.92 -29.92 28.72
CA VAL A 703 5.07 -30.75 29.12
C VAL A 703 6.25 -29.80 29.35
N ASP A 704 6.84 -29.81 30.56
CA ASP A 704 8.09 -29.11 30.89
C ASP A 704 8.16 -27.62 30.45
N GLY A 705 7.07 -26.86 30.61
CA GLY A 705 7.01 -25.44 30.23
C GLY A 705 6.69 -25.19 28.75
N ASP A 706 6.54 -26.24 27.95
CA ASP A 706 6.01 -26.16 26.60
C ASP A 706 4.52 -26.52 26.59
N ALA A 707 3.76 -25.87 25.71
CA ALA A 707 2.34 -26.10 25.52
C ALA A 707 2.05 -26.36 24.03
N THR A 708 1.29 -27.42 23.72
CA THR A 708 0.90 -27.76 22.34
C THR A 708 -0.60 -27.59 22.18
N ILE A 709 -0.97 -26.84 21.14
CA ILE A 709 -2.34 -26.51 20.74
C ILE A 709 -2.62 -27.16 19.39
N GLU A 710 -3.65 -28.01 19.33
CA GLU A 710 -4.17 -28.55 18.07
C GLU A 710 -5.10 -27.51 17.42
N ILE A 711 -4.78 -27.06 16.21
CA ILE A 711 -5.54 -26.04 15.49
C ILE A 711 -6.18 -26.60 14.21
N GLY A 712 -7.17 -25.87 13.70
CA GLY A 712 -7.89 -26.20 12.47
C GLY A 712 -9.27 -26.80 12.65
N GLN A 713 -9.69 -27.13 13.89
CA GLN A 713 -11.07 -27.49 14.25
C GLN A 713 -11.46 -26.89 15.62
N PRO A 714 -12.53 -26.08 15.73
CA PRO A 714 -13.36 -25.58 14.61
C PRO A 714 -12.54 -24.70 13.67
N ALA A 715 -12.99 -24.52 12.44
CA ALA A 715 -12.34 -23.62 11.50
C ALA A 715 -12.36 -22.17 12.00
N THR A 716 -11.17 -21.60 12.16
CA THR A 716 -10.97 -20.19 12.47
C THR A 716 -9.58 -19.75 12.02
N VAL A 717 -9.40 -18.44 11.90
CA VAL A 717 -8.12 -17.78 11.61
C VAL A 717 -7.43 -17.23 12.85
N TRP A 718 -8.08 -17.23 14.02
CA TRP A 718 -7.55 -16.61 15.23
C TRP A 718 -8.09 -17.20 16.54
N TYR A 719 -7.24 -17.15 17.56
CA TYR A 719 -7.46 -17.72 18.88
C TYR A 719 -6.99 -16.77 19.97
N LEU A 720 -7.73 -16.70 21.08
CA LEU A 720 -7.23 -16.13 22.33
C LEU A 720 -6.62 -17.27 23.16
N VAL A 721 -5.33 -17.18 23.47
CA VAL A 721 -4.68 -18.09 24.42
C VAL A 721 -4.62 -17.40 25.78
N LYS A 722 -5.20 -18.05 26.80
CA LYS A 722 -5.15 -17.58 28.19
C LYS A 722 -4.26 -18.51 29.00
N ILE A 723 -3.40 -17.90 29.81
CA ILE A 723 -2.44 -18.60 30.67
C ILE A 723 -2.65 -18.08 32.09
N ARG A 724 -2.92 -18.99 33.03
CA ARG A 724 -2.87 -18.71 34.48
C ARG A 724 -1.53 -19.20 35.02
N ARG A 725 -0.90 -18.37 35.84
CA ARG A 725 0.48 -18.54 36.30
C ARG A 725 0.61 -18.52 37.81
#